data_AF-A0A2C9V4R5-F1
#
_entry.id   AF-A0A2C9V4R5-F1
#
_cell.length_a   1.000
_cell.length_b   1.000
_cell.length_c   1.000
_cell.angle_alpha   90.00
_cell.angle_beta   90.00
_cell.angle_gamma   90.00
#
_symmetry.space_group_name_H-M   'P 1'
#
loop_
_entity.id
_entity.type
_entity.pdbx_description
1 polymer ?
#
loop_
_entity_poly.entity_id
_entity_poly.type
_entity_poly.pdbx_seq_one_letter_code
_entity_poly.pdbx_strand_id
1 'polypeptide(L)'
;MAAASSSTIPQQKKYDVFISFRGADVRHNFLSHLNKALLDNLVNTFVDENLDRGEEISSSLLKTIEESCISIVIFSENYASSPWCLDELIKIIECSKTMEQMVLPVFYHVDPTIVQEVTGSFGDSLAKHKEEFKDSLHKVESWSQALKETGGMSGFVSHDIKNDSELIAKIVSWISEKVDLMFPSDPINDGLVGIDSRVKDFESLLGLEMADVRYVGIWGMAGIGKTTLAREVFNRIFYQFTIKCFVEDVRDNFHKCGPDGLRRLILSQALGRENSNVGMPIMLLSSIRRRLCREKILLVLDDVSDVREIELSIGKCAVFGPGSRIIITSRDQQLLKYMGAEIYKVKKLNDDEASQLFCFHAFRRDISTEEYMKLSKRAVEYAQGIPLALEVLGSNLYGRSVGEWEDELEKLKGTSDPKIHGILKLSYDGLSKDDKEIFLDIACFFKGQDRDYVEKMLDSPGSKIGISRLLDKSIISVIDNRVHMHDLLQQMGKDIICQEKQLGQRSRLWDPKDIYYLFTRAEGTEAIKGILLDMSKIKDLELTPNAFEKMYNLKFLKFYCSILHWNRVKLPEGLNFLPDELRLLHWYEYPLESVPWSSCAENLVEIGMVRSKLKQLWNGDQHLGNLKYVDLSYSKDLMSIPDLSTIPNLEVLRLSFCKSLIEIPLSIKYLSKLKQLYLRHCQSLCNLPSFLHLKNLEILSISGCSKIRVFPEVPCAIRDLDLEGTIVERVPLSIGYLPCLSNLALSSCTRLTSLPDSICNLKSLRHFSIYDSVNLLELPENLGNLESLRKLSVGKSGIKELPDSICNLKKLIFLSIEKCVNLHYLPENLGNLESLERLLANDSGIKELPESICNLKKLTCLSTARCENLQSLPENLGHLESLDELRAFGPGLKRLPHGICNVKELRFFNVGGCINLNELPECLGNLESLELLVVSHSGIKKLPSSVNQLSNLRSLHLGGCKGLMIPALTGLSHLFEVVLEFCGLLEFPNNICNLVSLRTLYIGGNDFESIPDTIKHLSNLIKLDLSHCKRLKYLPELPSLSMLYARNCTVLKSASSLFQLRSIKHLDFRDCLNLEDKIVDHLLASSWQRELLFCIPGREVPKWIKYQNNSGSRLSFPFSQPKRAEFTRFIYCAVFDPKVYHPFPGRGSLQIGFEGINESGHGQYHFCNYWKNHIRISSHASYLRSEHVFLWSSYARHSHFREKNMTLQFFSEEIISRVDSNKRRRSYSGIIKCGFHLE
;
A
#
# COMPACT_ATOMS: atom_id res chain seq x y z
N MET A 1 4.73 33.96 38.49
CA MET A 1 6.04 34.54 38.12
C MET A 1 7.07 33.44 38.26
N ALA A 2 7.50 32.86 37.14
CA ALA A 2 8.55 31.87 37.07
C ALA A 2 9.71 32.48 36.28
N ALA A 3 10.91 32.38 36.83
CA ALA A 3 12.12 33.04 36.35
C ALA A 3 12.53 32.51 34.97
N ALA A 4 12.79 33.42 34.04
CA ALA A 4 13.43 33.12 32.77
C ALA A 4 14.92 32.85 33.03
N SER A 5 15.36 31.62 32.77
CA SER A 5 16.77 31.28 32.65
C SER A 5 17.31 31.88 31.36
N SER A 6 18.15 32.91 31.44
CA SER A 6 18.92 33.39 30.29
C SER A 6 19.93 32.32 29.88
N SER A 7 19.76 31.73 28.71
CA SER A 7 20.81 30.97 28.06
C SER A 7 21.92 31.95 27.64
N THR A 8 23.02 31.97 28.39
CA THR A 8 24.28 32.59 27.96
C THR A 8 24.76 31.86 26.71
N ILE A 9 24.88 32.59 25.61
CA ILE A 9 25.50 32.12 24.37
C ILE A 9 26.96 31.75 24.72
N PRO A 10 27.45 30.52 24.43
CA PRO A 10 28.85 30.19 24.65
C PRO A 10 29.72 31.10 23.79
N GLN A 11 30.77 31.70 24.35
CA GLN A 11 31.77 32.41 23.55
C GLN A 11 32.36 31.45 22.51
N GLN A 12 32.24 31.76 21.22
CA GLN A 12 32.90 31.01 20.15
C GLN A 12 34.42 31.08 20.37
N LYS A 13 35.04 29.93 20.65
CA LYS A 13 36.50 29.77 20.68
C LYS A 13 37.04 29.95 19.25
N LYS A 14 38.08 30.76 19.08
CA LYS A 14 38.64 31.16 17.78
C LYS A 14 39.70 30.19 17.28
N TYR A 15 40.40 29.52 18.19
CA TYR A 15 41.47 28.58 17.86
C TYR A 15 41.22 27.23 18.56
N ASP A 16 41.58 26.14 17.90
CA ASP A 16 41.48 24.79 18.47
C ASP A 16 42.61 24.57 19.46
N VAL A 17 43.82 25.03 19.11
CA VAL A 17 45.05 24.80 19.87
C VAL A 17 45.86 26.09 20.01
N PHE A 18 46.29 26.39 21.24
CA PHE A 18 47.37 27.33 21.56
C PHE A 18 48.62 26.55 21.94
N ILE A 19 49.81 26.98 21.50
CA ILE A 19 51.08 26.34 21.86
C ILE A 19 51.99 27.32 22.61
N SER A 20 52.29 27.00 23.87
CA SER A 20 53.29 27.70 24.69
C SER A 20 54.62 26.94 24.66
N PHE A 21 55.71 27.64 24.38
CA PHE A 21 57.02 27.03 24.16
C PHE A 21 58.17 28.02 24.33
N ARG A 22 59.39 27.50 24.53
CA ARG A 22 60.61 28.30 24.45
C ARG A 22 61.13 28.36 23.02
N GLY A 23 60.98 29.52 22.38
CA GLY A 23 61.36 29.69 20.98
C GLY A 23 62.82 29.40 20.65
N ALA A 24 63.76 29.62 21.58
CA ALA A 24 65.17 29.31 21.37
C ALA A 24 65.46 27.80 21.24
N ASP A 25 64.61 26.94 21.84
CA ASP A 25 64.90 25.52 21.98
C ASP A 25 64.19 24.67 20.92
N VAL A 26 62.91 24.98 20.64
CA VAL A 26 62.03 24.07 19.88
C VAL A 26 61.46 24.64 18.56
N ARG A 27 61.67 25.94 18.28
CA ARG A 27 60.98 26.64 17.17
C ARG A 27 61.27 26.06 15.80
N HIS A 28 62.54 25.84 15.47
CA HIS A 28 62.97 25.44 14.12
C HIS A 28 63.10 23.92 13.91
N ASN A 29 62.80 23.11 14.93
CA ASN A 29 62.87 21.65 14.87
C ASN A 29 61.46 21.06 15.14
N PHE A 30 61.23 20.55 16.34
CA PHE A 30 60.02 19.88 16.80
C PHE A 30 58.75 20.70 16.57
N LEU A 31 58.73 21.99 16.95
CA LEU A 31 57.52 22.82 16.83
C LEU A 31 57.11 23.02 15.37
N SER A 32 58.08 23.26 14.47
CA SER A 32 57.78 23.47 13.05
C SER A 32 57.11 22.25 12.41
N HIS A 33 57.53 21.05 12.81
CA HIS A 33 56.95 19.79 12.34
C HIS A 33 55.60 19.51 12.99
N LEU A 34 55.45 19.81 14.29
CA LEU A 34 54.18 19.68 15.01
C LEU A 34 53.11 20.61 14.44
N ASN A 35 53.43 21.90 14.25
CA ASN A 35 52.49 22.88 13.71
C ASN A 35 52.04 22.50 12.29
N LYS A 36 52.99 22.08 11.43
CA LYS A 36 52.66 21.57 10.11
C LYS A 36 51.73 20.34 10.17
N ALA A 37 52.01 19.39 11.05
CA ALA A 37 51.20 18.18 11.17
C ALA A 37 49.79 18.47 11.71
N LEU A 38 49.62 19.44 12.60
CA LEU A 38 48.31 19.90 13.07
C LEU A 38 47.51 20.58 11.94
N LEU A 39 48.16 21.46 11.17
CA LEU A 39 47.54 22.11 10.00
C LEU A 39 47.15 21.10 8.90
N ASP A 40 48.02 20.12 8.63
CA ASP A 40 47.74 19.02 7.67
C ASP A 40 46.53 18.16 8.10
N ASN A 41 46.14 18.20 9.39
CA ASN A 41 44.96 17.52 9.96
C ASN A 41 43.80 18.48 10.26
N LEU A 42 43.77 19.67 9.65
CA LEU A 42 42.69 20.66 9.78
C LEU A 42 42.49 21.22 11.21
N VAL A 43 43.50 21.14 12.08
CA VAL A 43 43.45 21.72 13.43
C VAL A 43 43.92 23.17 13.38
N ASN A 44 43.03 24.12 13.69
CA ASN A 44 43.33 25.55 13.67
C ASN A 44 44.21 25.93 14.87
N THR A 45 45.51 26.02 14.63
CA THR A 45 46.53 26.21 15.68
C THR A 45 47.05 27.65 15.67
N PHE A 46 47.13 28.27 16.85
CA PHE A 46 47.86 29.51 17.04
C PHE A 46 49.26 29.24 17.59
N VAL A 47 50.28 29.71 16.86
CA VAL A 47 51.69 29.69 17.28
C VAL A 47 52.18 31.12 17.28
N ASP A 48 52.75 31.58 18.39
CA ASP A 48 53.31 32.92 18.45
C ASP A 48 54.63 32.99 17.66
N GLU A 49 54.53 33.49 16.43
CA GLU A 49 55.68 33.57 15.52
C GLU A 49 56.40 34.91 15.53
N ASN A 50 55.82 36.04 16.01
CA ASN A 50 56.48 37.36 15.93
C ASN A 50 55.85 38.41 16.88
N LEU A 51 56.35 38.49 18.12
CA LEU A 51 56.24 39.72 18.92
C LEU A 51 57.65 40.31 19.13
N ASP A 52 57.80 41.59 18.76
CA ASP A 52 59.03 42.36 18.91
C ASP A 52 59.45 42.43 20.39
N ARG A 53 60.73 42.15 20.66
CA ARG A 53 61.29 42.10 22.02
C ARG A 53 61.24 43.50 22.66
N GLY A 54 60.42 43.71 23.70
CA GLY A 54 60.56 44.90 24.54
C GLY A 54 59.40 45.39 25.43
N GLU A 55 58.17 44.87 25.35
CA GLU A 55 57.06 45.35 26.21
C GLU A 55 56.21 44.21 26.80
N GLU A 56 55.42 44.52 27.84
CA GLU A 56 54.51 43.62 28.55
C GLU A 56 53.65 42.75 27.61
N ILE A 57 53.22 41.58 28.10
CA ILE A 57 52.35 40.66 27.34
C ILE A 57 51.19 41.44 26.73
N SER A 58 51.12 41.48 25.40
CA SER A 58 50.04 42.16 24.70
C SER A 58 48.70 41.58 25.19
N SER A 59 47.73 42.44 25.49
CA SER A 59 46.37 42.02 25.86
C SER A 59 45.74 41.09 24.81
N SER A 60 46.21 41.15 23.56
CA SER A 60 45.85 40.23 22.47
C SER A 60 46.31 38.78 22.70
N LEU A 61 47.48 38.55 23.30
CA LEU A 61 47.99 37.19 23.53
C LEU A 61 47.20 36.50 24.66
N LEU A 62 46.96 37.20 25.77
CA LEU A 62 46.13 36.69 26.87
C LEU A 62 44.72 36.34 26.38
N LYS A 63 44.15 37.19 25.52
CA LYS A 63 42.87 36.92 24.87
C LYS A 63 42.92 35.71 23.94
N THR A 64 44.03 35.48 23.26
CA THR A 64 44.21 34.32 22.36
C THR A 64 44.26 33.00 23.14
N ILE A 65 44.88 33.00 24.33
CA ILE A 65 44.86 31.85 25.24
C ILE A 65 43.42 31.56 25.69
N GLU A 66 42.66 32.60 26.08
CA GLU A 66 41.23 32.48 26.44
C GLU A 66 40.36 32.00 25.27
N GLU A 67 40.66 32.42 24.04
CA GLU A 67 39.93 32.05 22.83
C GLU A 67 40.32 30.65 22.29
N SER A 68 41.16 29.88 23.00
CA SER A 68 41.62 28.55 22.58
C SER A 68 40.94 27.41 23.35
N CYS A 69 40.75 26.25 22.70
CA CYS A 69 40.14 25.06 23.33
C CYS A 69 41.16 24.18 24.08
N ILE A 70 42.32 23.98 23.48
CA ILE A 70 43.42 23.17 24.03
C ILE A 70 44.67 24.05 24.11
N SER A 71 45.43 23.97 25.20
CA SER A 71 46.75 24.58 25.34
C SER A 71 47.82 23.51 25.46
N ILE A 72 48.76 23.47 24.52
CA ILE A 72 49.94 22.62 24.56
C ILE A 72 51.07 23.39 25.24
N VAL A 73 51.69 22.81 26.27
CA VAL A 73 52.85 23.40 26.94
C VAL A 73 54.07 22.53 26.68
N ILE A 74 55.01 23.03 25.89
CA ILE A 74 56.23 22.29 25.53
C ILE A 74 57.35 22.69 26.50
N PHE A 75 57.60 21.84 27.50
CA PHE A 75 58.69 22.03 28.45
C PHE A 75 60.02 21.58 27.84
N SER A 76 60.92 22.54 27.63
CA SER A 76 62.32 22.35 27.24
C SER A 76 63.26 22.82 28.35
N GLU A 77 64.54 22.47 28.27
CA GLU A 77 65.54 22.72 29.33
C GLU A 77 65.58 24.19 29.79
N ASN A 78 65.38 25.15 28.88
CA ASN A 78 65.42 26.59 29.17
C ASN A 78 64.03 27.25 29.21
N TYR A 79 62.95 26.48 29.35
CA TYR A 79 61.59 27.03 29.36
C TYR A 79 61.40 28.08 30.47
N ALA A 80 61.81 27.75 31.70
CA ALA A 80 61.67 28.64 32.86
C ALA A 80 62.61 29.85 32.86
N SER A 81 63.58 29.91 31.94
CA SER A 81 64.47 31.08 31.82
C SER A 81 63.73 32.30 31.24
N SER A 82 62.53 32.11 30.69
CA SER A 82 61.74 33.14 30.02
C SER A 82 60.56 33.57 30.91
N PRO A 83 60.56 34.79 31.48
CA PRO A 83 59.42 35.31 32.24
C PRO A 83 58.11 35.26 31.45
N TRP A 84 58.21 35.43 30.13
CA TRP A 84 57.07 35.42 29.23
C TRP A 84 56.42 34.03 29.10
N CYS A 85 57.20 32.96 28.99
CA CYS A 85 56.68 31.58 28.96
C CYS A 85 56.05 31.20 30.31
N LEU A 86 56.54 31.78 31.41
CA LEU A 86 55.98 31.57 32.74
C LEU A 86 54.68 32.35 32.97
N ASP A 87 54.57 33.56 32.42
CA ASP A 87 53.33 34.33 32.48
C ASP A 87 52.23 33.72 31.58
N GLU A 88 52.57 33.22 30.39
CA GLU A 88 51.66 32.41 29.56
C GLU A 88 51.15 31.19 30.33
N LEU A 89 52.04 30.48 31.04
CA LEU A 89 51.70 29.30 31.82
C LEU A 89 50.71 29.63 32.95
N ILE A 90 50.90 30.76 33.65
CA ILE A 90 49.93 31.24 34.65
C ILE A 90 48.57 31.42 33.99
N LYS A 91 48.51 32.09 32.83
CA LYS A 91 47.24 32.35 32.15
C LYS A 91 46.58 31.05 31.67
N ILE A 92 47.34 30.11 31.15
CA ILE A 92 46.84 28.78 30.74
C ILE A 92 46.21 28.05 31.93
N ILE A 93 46.87 28.04 33.09
CA ILE A 93 46.34 27.40 34.30
C ILE A 93 45.09 28.13 34.82
N GLU A 94 45.06 29.45 34.75
CA GLU A 94 43.87 30.24 35.06
C GLU A 94 42.69 29.87 34.14
N CYS A 95 42.91 29.82 32.82
CA CYS A 95 41.90 29.43 31.84
C CYS A 95 41.47 27.96 31.99
N SER A 96 42.39 27.07 32.37
CA SER A 96 42.06 25.67 32.66
C SER A 96 41.10 25.54 33.84
N LYS A 97 41.30 26.34 34.90
CA LYS A 97 40.44 26.34 36.10
C LYS A 97 39.11 27.05 35.92
N THR A 98 39.08 28.12 35.13
CA THR A 98 37.92 29.02 35.02
C THR A 98 37.08 28.81 33.77
N MET A 99 37.66 28.25 32.69
CA MET A 99 37.04 28.11 31.37
C MET A 99 37.10 26.68 30.82
N GLU A 100 37.44 25.70 31.66
CA GLU A 100 37.57 24.27 31.30
C GLU A 100 38.50 24.00 30.10
N GLN A 101 39.48 24.87 29.86
CA GLN A 101 40.46 24.68 28.80
C GLN A 101 41.33 23.45 29.09
N MET A 102 41.48 22.55 28.13
CA MET A 102 42.34 21.37 28.29
C MET A 102 43.80 21.76 28.13
N VAL A 103 44.66 21.22 29.01
CA VAL A 103 46.11 21.46 29.00
C VAL A 103 46.84 20.16 28.72
N LEU A 104 47.72 20.17 27.72
CA LEU A 104 48.57 19.03 27.36
C LEU A 104 50.05 19.39 27.56
N PRO A 105 50.70 18.90 28.63
CA PRO A 105 52.14 19.06 28.78
C PRO A 105 52.90 18.09 27.87
N VAL A 106 53.93 18.61 27.19
CA VAL A 106 54.89 17.85 26.39
C VAL A 106 56.28 18.11 26.96
N PHE A 107 56.87 17.08 27.56
CA PHE A 107 58.19 17.14 28.19
C PHE A 107 59.25 16.76 27.14
N TYR A 108 59.80 17.78 26.48
CA TYR A 108 60.71 17.61 25.35
C TYR A 108 62.17 17.71 25.82
N HIS A 109 62.83 16.55 25.92
CA HIS A 109 64.17 16.37 26.49
C HIS A 109 64.32 16.84 27.95
N VAL A 110 63.20 16.83 28.70
CA VAL A 110 63.15 17.16 30.12
C VAL A 110 62.36 16.06 30.83
N ASP A 111 62.79 15.69 32.03
CA ASP A 111 62.04 14.76 32.89
C ASP A 111 60.90 15.53 33.61
N PRO A 112 59.65 15.05 33.59
CA PRO A 112 58.53 15.67 34.31
C PRO A 112 58.82 15.98 35.78
N THR A 113 59.61 15.14 36.47
CA THR A 113 59.97 15.32 37.88
C THR A 113 60.77 16.59 38.12
N ILE A 114 61.63 17.00 37.18
CA ILE A 114 62.41 18.24 37.25
C ILE A 114 61.50 19.47 37.21
N VAL A 115 60.46 19.43 36.38
CA VAL A 115 59.46 20.52 36.26
C VAL A 115 58.54 20.56 37.48
N GLN A 116 58.08 19.38 37.95
CA GLN A 116 57.17 19.25 39.08
C GLN A 116 57.82 19.61 40.43
N GLU A 117 59.07 19.23 40.66
CA GLU A 117 59.80 19.59 41.89
C GLU A 117 60.49 20.95 41.78
N VAL A 118 60.56 21.51 40.57
CA VAL A 118 61.21 22.79 40.26
C VAL A 118 62.69 22.73 40.66
N THR A 119 63.38 21.71 40.17
CA THR A 119 64.80 21.44 40.41
C THR A 119 65.61 21.62 39.11
N GLY A 120 66.94 21.50 39.17
CA GLY A 120 67.80 21.67 37.99
C GLY A 120 67.65 23.05 37.33
N SER A 121 67.65 23.08 35.99
CA SER A 121 67.59 24.32 35.19
C SER A 121 66.34 25.17 35.46
N PHE A 122 65.23 24.55 35.87
CA PHE A 122 63.99 25.24 36.23
C PHE A 122 64.11 25.93 37.59
N GLY A 123 64.72 25.26 38.57
CA GLY A 123 65.03 25.84 39.88
C GLY A 123 66.04 26.98 39.80
N ASP A 124 67.13 26.79 39.03
CA ASP A 124 68.17 27.79 38.81
C ASP A 124 67.60 29.06 38.13
N SER A 125 66.75 28.88 37.12
CA SER A 125 66.08 29.99 36.43
C SER A 125 65.16 30.77 37.37
N LEU A 126 64.39 30.09 38.23
CA LEU A 126 63.55 30.76 39.22
C LEU A 126 64.36 31.46 40.32
N ALA A 127 65.49 30.91 40.75
CA ALA A 127 66.39 31.58 41.68
C ALA A 127 66.92 32.90 41.10
N LYS A 128 67.28 32.88 39.80
CA LYS A 128 67.69 34.09 39.08
C LYS A 128 66.54 35.11 38.98
N HIS A 129 65.32 34.67 38.66
CA HIS A 129 64.14 35.53 38.64
C HIS A 129 63.81 36.13 40.02
N LYS A 130 64.07 35.41 41.13
CA LYS A 130 63.93 36.00 42.48
C LYS A 130 64.88 37.16 42.72
N GLU A 131 66.07 37.15 42.11
CA GLU A 131 67.02 38.26 42.20
C GLU A 131 66.68 39.43 41.27
N GLU A 132 66.13 39.15 40.08
CA GLU A 132 65.74 40.15 39.10
C GLU A 132 64.40 40.83 39.44
N PHE A 133 63.46 40.11 40.07
CA PHE A 133 62.13 40.58 40.44
C PHE A 133 61.95 40.72 41.97
N LYS A 134 62.95 41.28 42.66
CA LYS A 134 62.93 41.46 44.13
C LYS A 134 61.70 42.22 44.65
N ASP A 135 61.17 43.15 43.86
CA ASP A 135 59.99 43.95 44.21
C ASP A 135 58.65 43.24 43.88
N SER A 136 58.68 42.02 43.34
CA SER A 136 57.49 41.26 42.92
C SER A 136 57.63 39.76 43.21
N LEU A 137 58.07 39.42 44.42
CA LEU A 137 58.26 38.02 44.85
C LEU A 137 57.01 37.14 44.72
N HIS A 138 55.81 37.70 44.92
CA HIS A 138 54.53 37.00 44.72
C HIS A 138 54.35 36.48 43.28
N LYS A 139 54.93 37.16 42.28
CA LYS A 139 54.91 36.74 40.87
C LYS A 139 55.76 35.51 40.65
N VAL A 140 56.95 35.47 41.27
CA VAL A 140 57.86 34.33 41.20
C VAL A 140 57.32 33.11 41.94
N GLU A 141 56.60 33.31 43.05
CA GLU A 141 55.85 32.25 43.73
C GLU A 141 54.73 31.69 42.85
N SER A 142 54.00 32.57 42.13
CA SER A 142 52.95 32.15 41.19
C SER A 142 53.51 31.35 40.02
N TRP A 143 54.67 31.75 39.46
CA TRP A 143 55.38 30.97 38.44
C TRP A 143 55.81 29.60 38.96
N SER A 144 56.37 29.54 40.18
CA SER A 144 56.74 28.26 40.78
C SER A 144 55.53 27.35 40.95
N GLN A 145 54.38 27.89 41.37
CA GLN A 145 53.16 27.10 41.54
C GLN A 145 52.60 26.58 40.22
N ALA A 146 52.57 27.41 39.17
CA ALA A 146 52.10 27.01 37.84
C ALA A 146 52.97 25.90 37.22
N LEU A 147 54.30 25.95 37.42
CA LEU A 147 55.22 24.89 36.99
C LEU A 147 54.98 23.58 37.74
N LYS A 148 54.82 23.62 39.07
CA LYS A 148 54.51 22.43 39.88
C LYS A 148 53.21 21.78 39.46
N GLU A 149 52.19 22.59 39.20
CA GLU A 149 50.85 22.14 38.82
C GLU A 149 50.86 21.48 37.44
N THR A 150 51.47 22.13 36.45
CA THR A 150 51.54 21.59 35.07
C THR A 150 52.51 20.41 34.97
N GLY A 151 53.60 20.42 35.74
CA GLY A 151 54.57 19.32 35.81
C GLY A 151 54.00 18.04 36.43
N GLY A 152 52.98 18.16 37.29
CA GLY A 152 52.26 17.01 37.86
C GLY A 152 51.14 16.44 36.97
N MET A 153 50.86 17.05 35.81
CA MET A 153 49.85 16.57 34.86
C MET A 153 50.40 15.45 33.96
N SER A 154 49.53 14.52 33.56
CA SER A 154 49.89 13.47 32.60
C SER A 154 50.13 14.08 31.22
N GLY A 155 51.30 13.85 30.64
CA GLY A 155 51.73 14.41 29.36
C GLY A 155 52.51 13.43 28.49
N PHE A 156 53.01 13.92 27.36
CA PHE A 156 53.93 13.15 26.51
C PHE A 156 55.37 13.44 26.87
N VAL A 157 56.17 12.40 27.06
CA VAL A 157 57.59 12.49 27.42
C VAL A 157 58.42 12.04 26.23
N SER A 158 59.32 12.90 25.73
CA SER A 158 60.01 12.63 24.47
C SER A 158 60.97 11.44 24.54
N HIS A 159 61.57 11.15 25.70
CA HIS A 159 62.50 10.03 25.86
C HIS A 159 61.82 8.65 25.90
N ASP A 160 60.52 8.59 26.20
CA ASP A 160 59.72 7.35 26.18
C ASP A 160 59.26 6.96 24.78
N ILE A 161 59.45 7.85 23.79
CA ILE A 161 58.97 7.68 22.42
C ILE A 161 60.15 7.61 21.46
N LYS A 162 60.10 6.65 20.53
CA LYS A 162 61.25 6.23 19.71
C LYS A 162 61.89 7.35 18.88
N ASN A 163 61.11 8.32 18.43
CA ASN A 163 61.57 9.47 17.66
C ASN A 163 60.49 10.58 17.63
N ASP A 164 60.91 11.78 17.23
CA ASP A 164 60.04 12.96 17.15
C ASP A 164 58.85 12.78 16.20
N SER A 165 59.00 12.02 15.11
CA SER A 165 57.90 11.78 14.17
C SER A 165 56.77 10.96 14.80
N GLU A 166 57.12 9.95 15.61
CA GLU A 166 56.13 9.14 16.34
C GLU A 166 55.51 9.95 17.48
N LEU A 167 56.29 10.80 18.15
CA LEU A 167 55.79 11.72 19.18
C LEU A 167 54.78 12.70 18.59
N ILE A 168 55.10 13.33 17.46
CA ILE A 168 54.18 14.23 16.74
C ILE A 168 52.92 13.49 16.32
N ALA A 169 53.03 12.28 15.76
CA ALA A 169 51.86 11.50 15.36
C ALA A 169 50.94 11.19 16.55
N LYS A 170 51.50 10.84 17.72
CA LYS A 170 50.73 10.60 18.95
C LYS A 170 50.05 11.87 19.47
N ILE A 171 50.76 13.01 19.46
CA ILE A 171 50.21 14.30 19.87
C ILE A 171 49.06 14.71 18.95
N VAL A 172 49.25 14.66 17.63
CA VAL A 172 48.22 15.01 16.65
C VAL A 172 47.01 14.08 16.78
N SER A 173 47.22 12.77 16.90
CA SER A 173 46.13 11.82 17.11
C SER A 173 45.32 12.12 18.37
N TRP A 174 45.99 12.43 19.49
CA TRP A 174 45.32 12.78 20.74
C TRP A 174 44.51 14.07 20.59
N ILE A 175 45.06 15.08 19.91
CA ILE A 175 44.38 16.36 19.70
C ILE A 175 43.17 16.19 18.78
N SER A 176 43.32 15.51 17.64
CA SER A 176 42.20 15.28 16.72
C SER A 176 41.04 14.56 17.40
N GLU A 177 41.32 13.53 18.21
CA GLU A 177 40.29 12.83 18.99
C GLU A 177 39.56 13.78 19.98
N LYS A 178 40.29 14.68 20.65
CA LYS A 178 39.70 15.63 21.59
C LYS A 178 38.92 16.74 20.89
N VAL A 179 39.41 17.25 19.76
CA VAL A 179 38.72 18.25 18.95
C VAL A 179 37.40 17.67 18.39
N ASP A 180 37.43 16.44 17.87
CA ASP A 180 36.24 15.73 17.37
C ASP A 180 35.20 15.48 18.48
N LEU A 181 35.64 15.29 19.73
CA LEU A 181 34.74 15.14 20.89
C LEU A 181 34.20 16.48 21.41
N MET A 182 34.96 17.57 21.31
CA MET A 182 34.55 18.92 21.74
C MET A 182 33.59 19.57 20.74
N PHE A 183 33.82 19.29 19.46
CA PHE A 183 33.00 19.73 18.34
C PHE A 183 32.57 18.49 17.58
N PRO A 184 31.70 17.64 18.16
CA PRO A 184 31.08 16.58 17.38
C PRO A 184 30.49 17.28 16.18
N SER A 185 30.89 16.83 14.98
CA SER A 185 30.27 17.33 13.77
C SER A 185 28.77 17.19 14.02
N ASP A 186 28.06 18.31 14.09
CA ASP A 186 26.61 18.29 14.07
C ASP A 186 26.32 17.34 12.91
N PRO A 187 25.63 16.20 13.11
CA PRO A 187 25.27 15.37 11.99
C PRO A 187 24.57 16.35 11.08
N ILE A 188 25.19 16.71 9.96
CA ILE A 188 24.54 17.56 8.97
C ILE A 188 23.23 16.81 8.79
N ASN A 189 22.14 17.46 9.20
CA ASN A 189 20.85 16.82 9.21
C ASN A 189 20.47 16.78 7.73
N ASP A 190 21.11 15.88 6.97
CA ASP A 190 21.08 15.75 5.53
C ASP A 190 19.69 15.28 5.08
N GLY A 191 18.72 15.20 6.01
CA GLY A 191 17.39 14.69 5.75
C GLY A 191 17.42 13.23 5.31
N LEU A 192 18.48 12.47 5.61
CA LEU A 192 18.62 11.08 5.19
C LEU A 192 17.66 10.19 5.97
N VAL A 193 16.52 9.87 5.35
CA VAL A 193 15.50 9.00 5.94
C VAL A 193 15.70 7.55 5.53
N GLY A 194 15.73 6.65 6.52
CA GLY A 194 15.76 5.20 6.29
C GLY A 194 17.06 4.66 5.69
N ILE A 195 18.14 5.45 5.66
CA ILE A 195 19.40 5.04 5.01
C ILE A 195 20.11 3.91 5.78
N ASP A 196 20.02 3.90 7.11
CA ASP A 196 20.70 2.93 7.98
C ASP A 196 20.37 1.47 7.67
N SER A 197 19.09 1.18 7.39
CA SER A 197 18.67 -0.18 7.05
C SER A 197 19.30 -0.65 5.73
N ARG A 198 19.36 0.24 4.73
CA ARG A 198 19.94 -0.02 3.41
C ARG A 198 21.46 -0.13 3.47
N VAL A 199 22.11 0.65 4.34
CA VAL A 199 23.54 0.56 4.61
C VAL A 199 23.88 -0.79 5.26
N LYS A 200 23.16 -1.19 6.31
CA LYS A 200 23.37 -2.51 6.96
C LYS A 200 23.20 -3.67 5.98
N ASP A 201 22.13 -3.63 5.17
CA ASP A 201 21.90 -4.61 4.11
C ASP A 201 23.09 -4.67 3.14
N PHE A 202 23.64 -3.51 2.74
CA PHE A 202 24.76 -3.41 1.80
C PHE A 202 26.12 -3.80 2.41
N GLU A 203 26.39 -3.42 3.66
CA GLU A 203 27.63 -3.74 4.39
C GLU A 203 27.85 -5.25 4.50
N SER A 204 26.76 -6.02 4.63
CA SER A 204 26.81 -7.48 4.65
C SER A 204 27.42 -8.09 3.37
N LEU A 205 27.24 -7.44 2.21
CA LEU A 205 27.79 -7.88 0.92
C LEU A 205 29.25 -7.49 0.74
N LEU A 206 29.68 -6.39 1.36
CA LEU A 206 31.07 -5.94 1.32
C LEU A 206 32.01 -6.96 1.97
N GLY A 207 31.56 -7.68 3.00
CA GLY A 207 32.36 -8.71 3.67
C GLY A 207 33.70 -8.17 4.19
N LEU A 208 33.70 -7.10 4.98
CA LEU A 208 34.89 -6.33 5.39
C LEU A 208 36.01 -7.15 6.06
N GLU A 209 35.67 -8.30 6.64
CA GLU A 209 36.62 -9.23 7.29
C GLU A 209 37.35 -10.16 6.31
N MET A 210 36.91 -10.22 5.04
CA MET A 210 37.50 -11.11 4.04
C MET A 210 38.74 -10.51 3.38
N ALA A 211 39.76 -11.35 3.13
CA ALA A 211 41.02 -10.92 2.51
C ALA A 211 40.96 -10.84 0.97
N ASP A 212 39.82 -11.13 0.34
CA ASP A 212 39.64 -11.08 -1.11
C ASP A 212 39.56 -9.64 -1.65
N VAL A 213 39.62 -9.49 -2.98
CA VAL A 213 39.28 -8.25 -3.68
C VAL A 213 37.87 -8.40 -4.22
N ARG A 214 36.95 -7.56 -3.74
CA ARG A 214 35.53 -7.69 -4.07
C ARG A 214 35.00 -6.49 -4.84
N TYR A 215 34.27 -6.79 -5.91
CA TYR A 215 33.48 -5.82 -6.65
C TYR A 215 32.02 -5.95 -6.20
N VAL A 216 31.42 -4.84 -5.77
CA VAL A 216 30.01 -4.80 -5.37
C VAL A 216 29.32 -3.68 -6.16
N GLY A 217 28.25 -4.04 -6.85
CA GLY A 217 27.50 -3.15 -7.72
C GLY A 217 26.19 -2.69 -7.08
N ILE A 218 25.98 -1.37 -6.97
CA ILE A 218 24.70 -0.77 -6.54
C ILE A 218 23.87 -0.50 -7.79
N TRP A 219 22.75 -1.20 -7.92
CA TRP A 219 21.88 -1.17 -9.11
C TRP A 219 20.47 -0.68 -8.79
N GLY A 220 19.90 0.11 -9.71
CA GLY A 220 18.51 0.57 -9.62
C GLY A 220 18.20 1.78 -10.50
N MET A 221 16.92 2.15 -10.53
CA MET A 221 16.35 3.26 -11.29
C MET A 221 17.04 4.61 -10.99
N ALA A 222 17.01 5.54 -11.94
CA ALA A 222 17.46 6.92 -11.70
C ALA A 222 16.67 7.57 -10.54
N GLY A 223 17.37 8.33 -9.68
CA GLY A 223 16.75 9.02 -8.54
C GLY A 223 16.44 8.16 -7.31
N ILE A 224 16.73 6.85 -7.33
CA ILE A 224 16.43 5.92 -6.20
C ILE A 224 17.38 6.08 -4.99
N GLY A 225 18.46 6.87 -5.09
CA GLY A 225 19.43 7.08 -4.00
C GLY A 225 20.70 6.20 -4.06
N LYS A 226 21.10 5.72 -5.25
CA LYS A 226 22.34 4.91 -5.40
C LYS A 226 23.60 5.66 -4.94
N THR A 227 23.81 6.87 -5.44
CA THR A 227 24.94 7.74 -5.09
C THR A 227 24.96 8.05 -3.60
N THR A 228 23.78 8.37 -3.02
CA THR A 228 23.62 8.64 -1.59
C THR A 228 24.01 7.43 -0.74
N LEU A 229 23.55 6.22 -1.10
CA LEU A 229 23.94 4.99 -0.42
C LEU A 229 25.44 4.72 -0.52
N ALA A 230 26.03 4.89 -1.69
CA ALA A 230 27.46 4.69 -1.89
C ALA A 230 28.31 5.65 -1.04
N ARG A 231 27.88 6.92 -0.96
CA ARG A 231 28.54 7.96 -0.16
C ARG A 231 28.45 7.68 1.33
N GLU A 232 27.27 7.31 1.82
CA GLU A 232 27.08 7.00 3.23
C GLU A 232 27.92 5.79 3.66
N VAL A 233 27.93 4.73 2.85
CA VAL A 233 28.78 3.56 3.09
C VAL A 233 30.25 3.94 3.08
N PHE A 234 30.71 4.74 2.12
CA PHE A 234 32.09 5.20 2.05
C PHE A 234 32.50 5.94 3.33
N ASN A 235 31.67 6.87 3.80
CA ASN A 235 31.91 7.65 5.02
C ASN A 235 32.02 6.76 6.27
N ARG A 236 31.27 5.65 6.34
CA ARG A 236 31.28 4.74 7.50
C ARG A 236 32.47 3.78 7.54
N ILE A 237 33.14 3.52 6.42
CA ILE A 237 34.16 2.46 6.36
C ILE A 237 35.53 2.94 5.86
N PHE A 238 35.65 4.19 5.36
CA PHE A 238 36.89 4.64 4.71
C PHE A 238 38.13 4.57 5.62
N TYR A 239 37.97 4.73 6.95
CA TYR A 239 39.08 4.70 7.91
C TYR A 239 39.72 3.31 8.01
N GLN A 240 39.05 2.25 7.54
CA GLN A 240 39.56 0.87 7.56
C GLN A 240 40.48 0.53 6.36
N PHE A 241 40.77 1.50 5.49
CA PHE A 241 41.50 1.30 4.23
C PHE A 241 42.66 2.29 4.11
N THR A 242 43.80 1.84 3.57
CA THR A 242 44.98 2.70 3.38
C THR A 242 44.76 3.71 2.27
N ILE A 243 44.12 3.30 1.17
CA ILE A 243 43.81 4.15 0.02
C ILE A 243 42.29 4.26 -0.10
N LYS A 244 41.80 5.50 -0.14
CA LYS A 244 40.38 5.83 -0.23
C LYS A 244 40.14 6.77 -1.41
N CYS A 245 39.19 6.42 -2.27
CA CYS A 245 38.88 7.20 -3.48
C CYS A 245 37.38 7.12 -3.78
N PHE A 246 36.76 8.29 -3.97
CA PHE A 246 35.37 8.43 -4.37
C PHE A 246 35.31 9.26 -5.65
N VAL A 247 35.00 8.59 -6.75
CA VAL A 247 34.89 9.23 -8.07
C VAL A 247 33.42 9.50 -8.35
N GLU A 248 33.03 10.76 -8.21
CA GLU A 248 31.68 11.22 -8.53
C GLU A 248 31.46 11.27 -10.05
N ASP A 249 30.26 10.92 -10.51
CA ASP A 249 29.78 11.00 -11.90
C ASP A 249 30.85 10.59 -12.94
N VAL A 250 31.23 9.32 -12.92
CA VAL A 250 32.23 8.71 -13.79
C VAL A 250 31.89 8.92 -15.26
N ARG A 251 30.62 8.74 -15.63
CA ARG A 251 30.12 8.95 -16.99
C ARG A 251 30.37 10.37 -17.47
N ASP A 252 29.96 11.40 -16.71
CA ASP A 252 30.13 12.79 -17.12
C ASP A 252 31.62 13.19 -17.16
N ASN A 253 32.42 12.76 -16.19
CA ASN A 253 33.86 13.01 -16.17
C ASN A 253 34.59 12.32 -17.33
N PHE A 254 34.17 11.11 -17.70
CA PHE A 254 34.71 10.40 -18.86
C PHE A 254 34.37 11.12 -20.17
N HIS A 255 33.14 11.63 -20.31
CA HIS A 255 32.73 12.41 -21.48
C HIS A 255 33.46 13.75 -21.58
N LYS A 256 33.66 14.45 -20.46
CA LYS A 256 34.31 15.78 -20.42
C LYS A 256 35.82 15.71 -20.64
N CYS A 257 36.51 14.79 -19.97
CA CYS A 257 37.97 14.80 -19.87
C CYS A 257 38.64 13.56 -20.49
N GLY A 258 37.86 12.61 -21.00
CA GLY A 258 38.35 11.35 -21.57
C GLY A 258 38.92 10.37 -20.51
N PRO A 259 39.36 9.18 -20.95
CA PRO A 259 39.93 8.16 -20.07
C PRO A 259 41.17 8.63 -19.30
N ASP A 260 42.01 9.46 -19.92
CA ASP A 260 43.24 9.95 -19.30
C ASP A 260 42.96 11.04 -18.25
N GLY A 261 41.92 11.85 -18.46
CA GLY A 261 41.43 12.80 -17.46
C GLY A 261 40.85 12.10 -16.23
N LEU A 262 39.98 11.11 -16.45
CA LEU A 262 39.41 10.31 -15.37
C LEU A 262 40.49 9.53 -14.60
N ARG A 263 41.50 9.00 -15.29
CA ARG A 263 42.65 8.35 -14.65
C ARG A 263 43.43 9.31 -13.77
N ARG A 264 43.69 10.54 -14.22
CA ARG A 264 44.36 11.57 -13.41
C ARG A 264 43.58 11.89 -12.15
N LEU A 265 42.25 11.99 -12.25
CA LEU A 265 41.37 12.20 -11.10
C LEU A 265 41.45 11.05 -10.08
N ILE A 266 41.40 9.81 -10.55
CA ILE A 266 41.55 8.63 -9.67
C ILE A 266 42.93 8.63 -9.00
N LEU A 267 44.00 8.89 -9.75
CA LEU A 267 45.36 8.85 -9.24
C LEU A 267 45.65 10.01 -8.28
N SER A 268 45.12 11.20 -8.53
CA SER A 268 45.30 12.34 -7.64
C SER A 268 44.61 12.10 -6.29
N GLN A 269 43.38 11.57 -6.30
CA GLN A 269 42.66 11.22 -5.08
C GLN A 269 43.29 10.03 -4.34
N ALA A 270 43.73 8.99 -5.05
CA ALA A 270 44.26 7.78 -4.44
C ALA A 270 45.71 7.92 -3.94
N LEU A 271 46.54 8.78 -4.56
CA LEU A 271 47.99 8.82 -4.32
C LEU A 271 48.56 10.22 -4.01
N GLY A 272 47.76 11.27 -4.09
CA GLY A 272 48.17 12.64 -3.75
C GLY A 272 49.27 13.23 -4.65
N ARG A 273 49.39 12.76 -5.90
CA ARG A 273 50.39 13.26 -6.87
C ARG A 273 49.79 13.50 -8.24
N GLU A 274 50.17 14.59 -8.89
CA GLU A 274 49.99 14.79 -10.32
C GLU A 274 51.09 14.02 -11.08
N ASN A 275 50.74 12.90 -11.72
CA ASN A 275 51.68 12.14 -12.54
C ASN A 275 51.64 12.62 -14.00
N SER A 276 52.81 12.93 -14.55
CA SER A 276 53.02 13.46 -15.92
C SER A 276 53.03 12.41 -17.04
N ASN A 277 52.87 11.12 -16.73
CA ASN A 277 52.86 10.03 -17.73
C ASN A 277 51.42 9.71 -18.17
N VAL A 278 50.91 10.48 -19.15
CA VAL A 278 49.46 10.65 -19.41
C VAL A 278 48.83 9.59 -20.35
N GLY A 279 49.60 8.75 -21.05
CA GLY A 279 49.05 7.93 -22.16
C GLY A 279 48.73 6.45 -21.91
N MET A 280 49.00 5.88 -20.73
CA MET A 280 48.93 4.42 -20.51
C MET A 280 47.97 4.04 -19.35
N PRO A 281 47.14 2.98 -19.47
CA PRO A 281 46.35 2.43 -18.37
C PRO A 281 47.17 2.19 -17.09
N ILE A 282 46.54 2.32 -15.91
CA ILE A 282 47.21 2.15 -14.59
C ILE A 282 48.02 0.84 -14.52
N MET A 283 47.54 -0.24 -15.15
CA MET A 283 48.21 -1.54 -15.18
C MET A 283 49.59 -1.55 -15.86
N LEU A 284 49.85 -0.57 -16.73
CA LEU A 284 51.11 -0.42 -17.47
C LEU A 284 52.09 0.54 -16.75
N LEU A 285 51.63 1.23 -15.71
CA LEU A 285 52.46 2.04 -14.82
C LEU A 285 52.98 1.16 -13.67
N SER A 286 54.09 0.44 -13.90
CA SER A 286 54.66 -0.56 -13.00
C SER A 286 54.80 -0.09 -11.54
N SER A 287 55.19 1.16 -11.31
CA SER A 287 55.32 1.77 -9.99
C SER A 287 54.00 1.90 -9.25
N ILE A 288 52.93 2.27 -9.96
CA ILE A 288 51.59 2.47 -9.40
C ILE A 288 50.91 1.12 -9.16
N ARG A 289 50.97 0.22 -10.15
CA ARG A 289 50.46 -1.15 -10.02
C ARG A 289 51.07 -1.86 -8.82
N ARG A 290 52.39 -1.76 -8.61
CA ARG A 290 53.07 -2.38 -7.46
C ARG A 290 52.53 -1.87 -6.12
N ARG A 291 52.15 -0.60 -6.04
CA ARG A 291 51.59 0.01 -4.82
C ARG A 291 50.16 -0.43 -4.60
N LEU A 292 49.32 -0.35 -5.63
CA LEU A 292 47.91 -0.76 -5.54
C LEU A 292 47.77 -2.25 -5.21
N CYS A 293 48.68 -3.11 -5.69
CA CYS A 293 48.68 -4.55 -5.40
C CYS A 293 49.05 -4.91 -3.94
N ARG A 294 49.58 -3.97 -3.16
CA ARG A 294 50.05 -4.22 -1.78
C ARG A 294 49.15 -3.59 -0.72
N GLU A 295 48.39 -2.57 -1.10
CA GLU A 295 47.57 -1.79 -0.17
C GLU A 295 46.11 -2.22 -0.20
N LYS A 296 45.44 -2.03 0.94
CA LYS A 296 44.00 -2.24 1.07
C LYS A 296 43.26 -0.99 0.58
N ILE A 297 42.45 -1.11 -0.47
CA ILE A 297 41.84 0.03 -1.17
C ILE A 297 40.32 0.01 -1.05
N LEU A 298 39.73 1.17 -0.79
CA LEU A 298 38.31 1.45 -0.98
C LEU A 298 38.14 2.40 -2.17
N LEU A 299 37.53 1.90 -3.24
CA LEU A 299 37.27 2.67 -4.47
C LEU A 299 35.78 2.69 -4.77
N VAL A 300 35.19 3.88 -4.86
CA VAL A 300 33.80 4.07 -5.30
C VAL A 300 33.79 4.73 -6.67
N LEU A 301 33.10 4.12 -7.62
CA LEU A 301 32.88 4.61 -8.97
C LEU A 301 31.37 4.90 -9.15
N ASP A 302 30.98 6.17 -9.10
CA ASP A 302 29.58 6.59 -9.17
C ASP A 302 29.12 6.84 -10.61
N ASP A 303 27.89 6.42 -10.93
CA ASP A 303 27.19 6.57 -12.22
C ASP A 303 27.95 6.05 -13.45
N VAL A 304 28.47 4.82 -13.36
CA VAL A 304 29.13 4.16 -14.49
C VAL A 304 28.10 3.67 -15.52
N SER A 305 28.31 4.01 -16.79
CA SER A 305 27.37 3.70 -17.89
C SER A 305 27.90 2.75 -18.95
N ASP A 306 29.22 2.64 -19.08
CA ASP A 306 29.89 1.75 -20.02
C ASP A 306 31.13 1.10 -19.36
N VAL A 307 31.32 -0.19 -19.61
CA VAL A 307 32.47 -0.96 -19.13
C VAL A 307 33.80 -0.31 -19.55
N ARG A 308 33.85 0.33 -20.73
CA ARG A 308 35.04 1.03 -21.25
C ARG A 308 35.50 2.16 -20.33
N GLU A 309 34.59 2.80 -19.60
CA GLU A 309 34.93 3.86 -18.64
C GLU A 309 35.88 3.33 -17.56
N ILE A 310 35.67 2.09 -17.11
CA ILE A 310 36.50 1.42 -16.12
C ILE A 310 37.73 0.79 -16.77
N GLU A 311 37.56 0.02 -17.85
CA GLU A 311 38.65 -0.71 -18.49
C GLU A 311 39.75 0.22 -19.01
N LEU A 312 39.40 1.36 -19.61
CA LEU A 312 40.39 2.31 -20.12
C LEU A 312 41.05 3.11 -18.99
N SER A 313 40.34 3.36 -17.89
CA SER A 313 40.87 4.19 -16.78
C SER A 313 41.75 3.37 -15.84
N ILE A 314 41.28 2.19 -15.41
CA ILE A 314 41.88 1.36 -14.35
C ILE A 314 42.52 0.07 -14.92
N GLY A 315 41.95 -0.52 -15.97
CA GLY A 315 42.38 -1.81 -16.58
C GLY A 315 41.57 -3.03 -16.12
N LYS A 316 41.69 -4.17 -16.83
CA LYS A 316 41.00 -5.44 -16.49
C LYS A 316 41.62 -6.12 -15.26
N CYS A 317 40.81 -6.26 -14.19
CA CYS A 317 40.99 -7.05 -12.96
C CYS A 317 42.36 -7.73 -12.74
N ALA A 318 43.29 -7.07 -12.03
CA ALA A 318 44.38 -7.67 -11.20
C ALA A 318 45.35 -6.60 -10.65
N VAL A 319 44.83 -5.54 -10.01
CA VAL A 319 45.65 -4.37 -9.60
C VAL A 319 45.58 -4.09 -8.11
N PHE A 320 44.65 -4.69 -7.36
CA PHE A 320 44.38 -4.33 -5.97
C PHE A 320 44.91 -5.36 -4.98
N GLY A 321 45.34 -4.89 -3.82
CA GLY A 321 45.83 -5.73 -2.74
C GLY A 321 44.71 -6.46 -2.00
N PRO A 322 45.05 -7.53 -1.25
CA PRO A 322 44.10 -8.27 -0.42
C PRO A 322 43.25 -7.36 0.49
N GLY A 323 41.96 -7.65 0.61
CA GLY A 323 41.02 -6.88 1.42
C GLY A 323 40.46 -5.62 0.76
N SER A 324 40.74 -5.39 -0.53
CA SER A 324 40.23 -4.21 -1.27
C SER A 324 38.74 -4.34 -1.64
N ARG A 325 38.02 -3.22 -1.64
CA ARG A 325 36.59 -3.12 -1.95
C ARG A 325 36.35 -2.08 -3.04
N ILE A 326 35.70 -2.51 -4.12
CA ILE A 326 35.37 -1.68 -5.26
C ILE A 326 33.85 -1.62 -5.37
N ILE A 327 33.29 -0.43 -5.11
CA ILE A 327 31.85 -0.17 -5.18
C ILE A 327 31.56 0.55 -6.50
N ILE A 328 30.62 0.03 -7.29
CA ILE A 328 30.23 0.62 -8.57
C ILE A 328 28.74 0.93 -8.53
N THR A 329 28.34 2.19 -8.72
CA THR A 329 26.92 2.50 -8.90
C THR A 329 26.60 2.53 -10.39
N SER A 330 25.51 1.86 -10.80
CA SER A 330 25.08 1.85 -12.20
C SER A 330 23.57 1.69 -12.33
N ARG A 331 23.06 2.11 -13.48
CA ARG A 331 21.69 1.81 -13.92
C ARG A 331 21.61 0.50 -14.69
N ASP A 332 22.73 -0.01 -15.20
CA ASP A 332 22.79 -1.19 -16.07
C ASP A 332 23.34 -2.42 -15.32
N GLN A 333 22.48 -3.43 -15.14
CA GLN A 333 22.83 -4.67 -14.46
C GLN A 333 23.85 -5.51 -15.26
N GLN A 334 23.83 -5.46 -16.60
CA GLN A 334 24.76 -6.27 -17.42
C GLN A 334 26.19 -5.78 -17.28
N LEU A 335 26.37 -4.47 -17.13
CA LEU A 335 27.68 -3.87 -16.84
C LEU A 335 28.27 -4.47 -15.56
N LEU A 336 27.48 -4.55 -14.49
CA LEU A 336 27.93 -5.09 -13.20
C LEU A 336 28.21 -6.59 -13.29
N LYS A 337 27.38 -7.36 -14.01
CA LYS A 337 27.60 -8.80 -14.26
C LYS A 337 28.90 -9.04 -15.03
N TYR A 338 29.17 -8.25 -16.08
CA TYR A 338 30.39 -8.35 -16.88
C TYR A 338 31.64 -8.10 -16.02
N MET A 339 31.57 -7.18 -15.05
CA MET A 339 32.67 -6.90 -14.11
C MET A 339 32.82 -7.96 -13.01
N GLY A 340 31.95 -8.97 -12.95
CA GLY A 340 31.95 -9.98 -11.89
C GLY A 340 31.55 -9.43 -10.52
N ALA A 341 30.77 -8.35 -10.48
CA ALA A 341 30.36 -7.71 -9.23
C ALA A 341 29.15 -8.41 -8.59
N GLU A 342 29.14 -8.52 -7.26
CA GLU A 342 27.94 -8.87 -6.50
C GLU A 342 26.94 -7.72 -6.55
N ILE A 343 25.69 -7.98 -6.91
CA ILE A 343 24.73 -6.91 -7.25
C ILE A 343 23.74 -6.68 -6.11
N TYR A 344 23.76 -5.47 -5.56
CA TYR A 344 22.76 -4.96 -4.63
C TYR A 344 21.71 -4.13 -5.36
N LYS A 345 20.45 -4.58 -5.34
CA LYS A 345 19.30 -3.83 -5.88
C LYS A 345 18.75 -2.87 -4.83
N VAL A 346 18.78 -1.57 -5.09
CA VAL A 346 18.28 -0.55 -4.14
C VAL A 346 16.76 -0.63 -4.01
N LYS A 347 16.29 -0.70 -2.76
CA LYS A 347 14.86 -0.68 -2.40
C LYS A 347 14.35 0.76 -2.31
N LYS A 348 13.14 0.99 -2.83
CA LYS A 348 12.39 2.26 -2.67
C LYS A 348 12.15 2.58 -1.19
N LEU A 349 11.89 3.84 -0.88
CA LEU A 349 11.39 4.24 0.44
C LEU A 349 9.99 3.66 0.67
N ASN A 350 9.72 3.21 1.90
CA ASN A 350 8.36 2.86 2.31
C ASN A 350 7.52 4.13 2.52
N ASP A 351 6.21 4.00 2.70
CA ASP A 351 5.30 5.15 2.76
C ASP A 351 5.61 6.10 3.94
N ASP A 352 6.08 5.57 5.07
CA ASP A 352 6.45 6.35 6.26
C ASP A 352 7.77 7.10 6.02
N GLU A 353 8.80 6.41 5.51
CA GLU A 353 10.09 6.99 5.13
C GLU A 353 9.90 8.08 4.05
N ALA A 354 9.05 7.80 3.06
CA ALA A 354 8.76 8.72 1.97
C ALA A 354 8.02 9.97 2.47
N SER A 355 7.07 9.79 3.39
CA SER A 355 6.35 10.91 4.02
C SER A 355 7.30 11.77 4.85
N GLN A 356 8.18 11.16 5.64
CA GLN A 356 9.18 11.87 6.42
C GLN A 356 10.13 12.69 5.53
N LEU A 357 10.66 12.09 4.46
CA LEU A 357 11.56 12.79 3.54
C LEU A 357 10.85 13.95 2.84
N PHE A 358 9.64 13.73 2.34
CA PHE A 358 8.84 14.81 1.73
C PHE A 358 8.58 15.95 2.71
N CYS A 359 8.11 15.64 3.92
CA CYS A 359 7.81 16.64 4.95
C CYS A 359 9.07 17.42 5.36
N PHE A 360 10.23 16.76 5.43
CA PHE A 360 11.50 17.43 5.72
C PHE A 360 11.80 18.53 4.71
N HIS A 361 11.66 18.25 3.41
CA HIS A 361 11.88 19.24 2.35
C HIS A 361 10.75 20.27 2.24
N ALA A 362 9.50 19.88 2.52
CA ALA A 362 8.33 20.74 2.38
C ALA A 362 8.11 21.71 3.55
N PHE A 363 8.51 21.34 4.78
CA PHE A 363 8.20 22.12 5.99
C PHE A 363 9.42 22.52 6.81
N ARG A 364 10.56 21.82 6.69
CA ARG A 364 11.78 21.98 7.53
C ARG A 364 11.57 21.82 9.05
N ARG A 365 10.33 21.55 9.50
CA ARG A 365 9.87 21.37 10.89
C ARG A 365 8.61 20.51 10.92
N ASP A 366 8.25 19.95 12.09
CA ASP A 366 6.96 19.29 12.31
C ASP A 366 5.80 20.32 12.31
N ILE A 367 5.29 20.68 11.13
CA ILE A 367 4.05 21.44 11.01
C ILE A 367 3.07 20.61 10.19
N SER A 368 1.99 20.18 10.83
CA SER A 368 0.96 19.32 10.24
C SER A 368 -0.44 19.85 10.54
N THR A 369 -0.96 20.74 9.68
CA THR A 369 -2.41 20.91 9.61
C THR A 369 -3.00 19.73 8.85
N GLU A 370 -4.24 19.35 9.16
CA GLU A 370 -4.92 18.20 8.52
C GLU A 370 -4.99 18.34 6.99
N GLU A 371 -5.10 19.57 6.48
CA GLU A 371 -5.11 19.87 5.04
C GLU A 371 -3.76 19.60 4.36
N TYR A 372 -2.65 20.10 4.93
CA TYR A 372 -1.31 19.82 4.41
C TYR A 372 -0.98 18.32 4.48
N MET A 373 -1.46 17.60 5.50
CA MET A 373 -1.27 16.14 5.60
C MET A 373 -1.93 15.38 4.44
N LYS A 374 -3.14 15.79 4.04
CA LYS A 374 -3.83 15.19 2.90
C LYS A 374 -3.12 15.47 1.58
N LEU A 375 -2.61 16.69 1.39
CA LEU A 375 -1.86 17.04 0.18
C LEU A 375 -0.48 16.39 0.13
N SER A 376 0.18 16.25 1.28
CA SER A 376 1.45 15.52 1.42
C SER A 376 1.29 14.06 0.99
N LYS A 377 0.21 13.39 1.42
CA LYS A 377 -0.10 12.03 0.96
C LYS A 377 -0.23 11.94 -0.56
N ARG A 378 -0.91 12.89 -1.20
CA ARG A 378 -1.00 12.95 -2.68
C ARG A 378 0.38 13.12 -3.34
N ALA A 379 1.26 13.94 -2.77
CA ALA A 379 2.61 14.13 -3.29
C ALA A 379 3.47 12.86 -3.15
N VAL A 380 3.38 12.19 -2.00
CA VAL A 380 4.06 10.91 -1.72
C VAL A 380 3.54 9.80 -2.64
N GLU A 381 2.22 9.72 -2.85
CA GLU A 381 1.58 8.79 -3.79
C GLU A 381 2.06 8.99 -5.24
N TYR A 382 2.31 10.23 -5.66
CA TYR A 382 2.87 10.54 -6.98
C TYR A 382 4.34 10.08 -7.09
N ALA A 383 5.15 10.32 -6.06
CA ALA A 383 6.57 9.98 -6.06
C ALA A 383 6.84 8.47 -5.87
N GLN A 384 5.93 7.72 -5.22
CA GLN A 384 6.01 6.27 -4.99
C GLN A 384 7.36 5.80 -4.40
N GLY A 385 7.85 6.53 -3.41
CA GLY A 385 9.07 6.18 -2.67
C GLY A 385 10.38 6.43 -3.42
N ILE A 386 10.38 7.23 -4.50
CA ILE A 386 11.59 7.70 -5.18
C ILE A 386 12.12 8.95 -4.45
N PRO A 387 13.28 8.88 -3.76
CA PRO A 387 13.81 9.98 -2.94
C PRO A 387 13.92 11.31 -3.69
N LEU A 388 14.51 11.30 -4.88
CA LEU A 388 14.69 12.50 -5.69
C LEU A 388 13.36 13.19 -6.03
N ALA A 389 12.31 12.41 -6.32
CA ALA A 389 11.00 12.99 -6.63
C ALA A 389 10.38 13.64 -5.38
N LEU A 390 10.52 13.01 -4.21
CA LEU A 390 10.05 13.55 -2.94
C LEU A 390 10.76 14.86 -2.57
N GLU A 391 12.09 14.90 -2.74
CA GLU A 391 12.90 16.09 -2.50
C GLU A 391 12.52 17.25 -3.42
N VAL A 392 12.37 17.00 -4.73
CA VAL A 392 11.98 18.02 -5.70
C VAL A 392 10.59 18.57 -5.40
N LEU A 393 9.62 17.69 -5.11
CA LEU A 393 8.25 18.11 -4.80
C LEU A 393 8.19 18.89 -3.49
N GLY A 394 8.83 18.39 -2.43
CA GLY A 394 8.86 19.06 -1.14
C GLY A 394 9.50 20.44 -1.25
N SER A 395 10.66 20.52 -1.91
CA SER A 395 11.38 21.79 -2.11
C SER A 395 10.61 22.80 -2.97
N ASN A 396 9.90 22.32 -4.01
CA ASN A 396 9.07 23.19 -4.85
C ASN A 396 7.85 23.75 -4.11
N LEU A 397 7.31 23.00 -3.15
CA LEU A 397 6.11 23.32 -2.37
C LEU A 397 6.43 24.07 -1.06
N TYR A 398 7.70 24.14 -0.67
CA TYR A 398 8.16 24.81 0.54
C TYR A 398 7.69 26.27 0.60
N GLY A 399 7.08 26.66 1.74
CA GLY A 399 6.63 28.03 1.99
C GLY A 399 5.39 28.47 1.20
N ARG A 400 4.76 27.58 0.41
CA ARG A 400 3.53 27.88 -0.34
C ARG A 400 2.27 27.60 0.46
N SER A 401 1.18 28.26 0.08
CA SER A 401 -0.15 28.08 0.66
C SER A 401 -0.83 26.78 0.22
N VAL A 402 -1.85 26.34 0.95
CA VAL A 402 -2.66 25.14 0.65
C VAL A 402 -3.24 25.18 -0.77
N GLY A 403 -3.75 26.35 -1.21
CA GLY A 403 -4.31 26.50 -2.56
C GLY A 403 -3.24 26.32 -3.66
N GLU A 404 -2.05 26.87 -3.45
CA GLU A 404 -0.93 26.70 -4.40
C GLU A 404 -0.42 25.25 -4.46
N TRP A 405 -0.47 24.52 -3.34
CA TRP A 405 -0.18 23.08 -3.31
C TRP A 405 -1.22 22.30 -4.13
N GLU A 406 -2.50 22.60 -3.96
CA GLU A 406 -3.57 21.96 -4.74
C GLU A 406 -3.38 22.17 -6.24
N ASP A 407 -3.09 23.40 -6.66
CA ASP A 407 -2.88 23.75 -8.06
C ASP A 407 -1.65 23.04 -8.67
N GLU A 408 -0.51 23.02 -7.98
CA GLU A 408 0.70 22.34 -8.49
C GLU A 408 0.50 20.81 -8.52
N LEU A 409 -0.10 20.20 -7.50
CA LEU A 409 -0.39 18.77 -7.47
C LEU A 409 -1.45 18.37 -8.51
N GLU A 410 -2.35 19.27 -8.90
CA GLU A 410 -3.31 19.02 -9.99
C GLU A 410 -2.62 19.05 -11.35
N LYS A 411 -1.70 20.00 -11.57
CA LYS A 411 -0.87 20.09 -12.78
C LYS A 411 -0.01 18.84 -13.01
N LEU A 412 0.52 18.24 -11.95
CA LEU A 412 1.33 17.02 -12.01
C LEU A 412 0.56 15.77 -12.49
N LYS A 413 -0.78 15.79 -12.50
CA LYS A 413 -1.57 14.71 -13.10
C LYS A 413 -1.45 14.67 -14.63
N GLY A 414 -1.11 15.79 -15.26
CA GLY A 414 -1.03 15.93 -16.71
C GLY A 414 0.40 15.91 -17.26
N THR A 415 1.35 16.55 -16.56
CA THR A 415 2.73 16.73 -17.02
C THR A 415 3.71 16.51 -15.88
N SER A 416 4.86 15.87 -16.15
CA SER A 416 5.90 15.73 -15.13
C SER A 416 6.56 17.05 -14.76
N ASP A 417 7.06 17.13 -13.53
CA ASP A 417 7.99 18.20 -13.14
C ASP A 417 9.25 18.18 -14.03
N PRO A 418 9.73 19.32 -14.56
CA PRO A 418 10.89 19.37 -15.46
C PRO A 418 12.18 18.79 -14.89
N LYS A 419 12.44 18.93 -13.58
CA LYS A 419 13.65 18.40 -12.94
C LYS A 419 13.58 16.88 -12.83
N ILE A 420 12.42 16.35 -12.40
CA ILE A 420 12.18 14.90 -12.36
C ILE A 420 12.28 14.31 -13.77
N HIS A 421 11.62 14.95 -14.74
CA HIS A 421 11.65 14.54 -16.14
C HIS A 421 13.08 14.47 -16.69
N GLY A 422 13.89 15.52 -16.49
CA GLY A 422 15.26 15.57 -16.99
C GLY A 422 16.13 14.42 -16.49
N ILE A 423 16.05 14.09 -15.20
CA ILE A 423 16.88 13.04 -14.60
C ILE A 423 16.44 11.64 -15.06
N LEU A 424 15.14 11.39 -15.14
CA LEU A 424 14.63 10.11 -15.66
C LEU A 424 14.96 9.94 -17.15
N LYS A 425 14.86 11.03 -17.93
CA LYS A 425 15.09 11.03 -19.38
C LYS A 425 16.50 10.63 -19.76
N LEU A 426 17.51 10.90 -18.92
CA LEU A 426 18.88 10.42 -19.15
C LEU A 426 18.95 8.89 -19.35
N SER A 427 18.07 8.13 -18.68
CA SER A 427 18.03 6.67 -18.82
C SER A 427 17.37 6.25 -20.14
N TYR A 428 16.40 7.03 -20.62
CA TYR A 428 15.76 6.84 -21.93
C TYR A 428 16.68 7.24 -23.08
N ASP A 429 17.42 8.35 -22.96
CA ASP A 429 18.28 8.87 -24.02
C ASP A 429 19.41 7.88 -24.39
N GLY A 430 19.91 7.13 -23.39
CA GLY A 430 20.89 6.05 -23.56
C GLY A 430 20.36 4.75 -24.17
N LEU A 431 19.08 4.67 -24.54
CA LEU A 431 18.49 3.52 -25.23
C LEU A 431 18.72 3.59 -26.75
N SER A 432 18.80 2.42 -27.39
CA SER A 432 18.77 2.32 -28.86
C SER A 432 17.41 2.76 -29.40
N LYS A 433 17.34 3.06 -30.71
CA LYS A 433 16.08 3.50 -31.36
C LYS A 433 14.95 2.49 -31.18
N ASP A 434 15.26 1.19 -31.29
CA ASP A 434 14.25 0.13 -31.14
C ASP A 434 13.82 -0.04 -29.68
N ASP A 435 14.77 0.04 -28.73
CA ASP A 435 14.47 -0.05 -27.30
C ASP A 435 13.61 1.14 -26.82
N LYS A 436 13.79 2.32 -27.42
CA LYS A 436 12.95 3.51 -27.20
C LYS A 436 11.50 3.26 -27.63
N GLU A 437 11.28 2.67 -28.81
CA GLU A 437 9.92 2.33 -29.27
C GLU A 437 9.26 1.28 -28.36
N ILE A 438 10.01 0.23 -27.95
CA ILE A 438 9.53 -0.78 -27.00
C ILE A 438 9.13 -0.14 -25.67
N PHE A 439 9.97 0.77 -25.16
CA PHE A 439 9.67 1.50 -23.93
C PHE A 439 8.36 2.29 -24.05
N LEU A 440 8.15 3.02 -25.14
CA LEU A 440 6.93 3.81 -25.37
C LEU A 440 5.69 2.92 -25.52
N ASP A 441 5.82 1.77 -26.21
CA ASP A 441 4.72 0.80 -26.34
C ASP A 441 4.32 0.21 -24.98
N ILE A 442 5.29 -0.12 -24.13
CA ILE A 442 5.02 -0.57 -22.76
C ILE A 442 4.36 0.54 -21.94
N ALA A 443 4.88 1.78 -22.00
CA ALA A 443 4.35 2.91 -21.26
C ALA A 443 2.89 3.22 -21.63
N CYS A 444 2.52 3.11 -22.91
CA CYS A 444 1.18 3.45 -23.40
C CYS A 444 0.19 2.27 -23.32
N PHE A 445 0.59 1.06 -23.71
CA PHE A 445 -0.34 -0.06 -23.93
C PHE A 445 -0.13 -1.26 -23.01
N PHE A 446 1.11 -1.56 -22.62
CA PHE A 446 1.45 -2.87 -22.06
C PHE A 446 1.91 -2.89 -20.60
N LYS A 447 1.87 -1.75 -19.89
CA LYS A 447 2.08 -1.72 -18.43
C LYS A 447 1.11 -2.68 -17.71
N GLY A 448 1.66 -3.56 -16.89
CA GLY A 448 0.92 -4.56 -16.09
C GLY A 448 0.50 -5.82 -16.85
N GLN A 449 0.83 -5.93 -18.14
CA GLN A 449 0.51 -7.09 -18.96
C GLN A 449 1.52 -8.23 -18.77
N ASP A 450 1.12 -9.44 -19.12
CA ASP A 450 1.98 -10.64 -19.10
C ASP A 450 3.15 -10.49 -20.09
N ARG A 451 4.36 -10.84 -19.66
CA ARG A 451 5.59 -10.65 -20.43
C ARG A 451 5.58 -11.40 -21.75
N ASP A 452 5.14 -12.67 -21.74
CA ASP A 452 5.11 -13.49 -22.96
C ASP A 452 4.09 -12.93 -23.95
N TYR A 453 2.99 -12.37 -23.45
CA TYR A 453 2.02 -11.63 -24.25
C TYR A 453 2.63 -10.35 -24.87
N VAL A 454 3.36 -9.54 -24.09
CA VAL A 454 4.04 -8.34 -24.62
C VAL A 454 5.07 -8.72 -25.67
N GLU A 455 5.87 -9.75 -25.43
CA GLU A 455 6.87 -10.25 -26.40
C GLU A 455 6.22 -10.63 -27.74
N LYS A 456 5.04 -11.28 -27.72
CA LYS A 456 4.27 -11.64 -28.93
C LYS A 456 3.58 -10.43 -29.60
N MET A 457 3.19 -9.43 -28.82
CA MET A 457 2.62 -8.18 -29.35
C MET A 457 3.65 -7.26 -29.97
N LEU A 458 4.91 -7.38 -29.56
CA LEU A 458 6.02 -6.61 -30.11
C LEU A 458 6.77 -7.38 -31.22
N ASP A 459 6.79 -8.72 -31.19
CA ASP A 459 7.36 -9.73 -32.13
C ASP A 459 8.02 -9.16 -33.41
N SER A 460 9.05 -8.35 -33.23
CA SER A 460 9.96 -7.84 -34.24
C SER A 460 11.36 -8.39 -33.95
N PRO A 461 12.23 -8.55 -34.95
CA PRO A 461 13.60 -8.99 -34.71
C PRO A 461 14.27 -8.13 -33.63
N GLY A 462 14.58 -8.73 -32.48
CA GLY A 462 15.20 -8.04 -31.34
C GLY A 462 14.27 -7.56 -30.22
N SER A 463 12.94 -7.72 -30.31
CA SER A 463 12.02 -7.26 -29.25
C SER A 463 12.27 -7.93 -27.88
N LYS A 464 12.54 -9.24 -27.86
CA LYS A 464 12.88 -9.99 -26.63
C LYS A 464 14.16 -9.48 -25.97
N ILE A 465 15.20 -9.20 -26.76
CA ILE A 465 16.45 -8.65 -26.23
C ILE A 465 16.26 -7.21 -25.79
N GLY A 466 15.39 -6.44 -26.47
CA GLY A 466 15.03 -5.08 -26.06
C GLY A 466 14.33 -5.05 -24.70
N ILE A 467 13.35 -5.93 -24.45
CA ILE A 467 12.73 -6.08 -23.12
C ILE A 467 13.78 -6.46 -22.06
N SER A 468 14.69 -7.39 -22.38
CA SER A 468 15.80 -7.75 -21.48
C SER A 468 16.70 -6.54 -21.17
N ARG A 469 17.04 -5.72 -22.17
CA ARG A 469 17.85 -4.51 -21.98
C ARG A 469 17.14 -3.47 -21.11
N LEU A 470 15.83 -3.30 -21.26
CA LEU A 470 15.05 -2.40 -20.40
C LEU A 470 15.01 -2.89 -18.94
N LEU A 471 14.97 -4.21 -18.73
CA LEU A 471 15.07 -4.84 -17.40
C LEU A 471 16.45 -4.61 -16.80
N ASP A 472 17.51 -4.89 -17.56
CA ASP A 472 18.89 -4.70 -17.13
C ASP A 472 19.16 -3.22 -16.77
N LYS A 473 18.57 -2.27 -17.50
CA LYS A 473 18.66 -0.83 -17.22
C LYS A 473 17.73 -0.33 -16.10
N SER A 474 17.01 -1.23 -15.41
CA SER A 474 16.05 -0.92 -14.33
C SER A 474 14.95 0.09 -14.71
N ILE A 475 14.59 0.16 -16.00
CA ILE A 475 13.51 1.03 -16.50
C ILE A 475 12.16 0.33 -16.37
N ILE A 476 12.15 -1.00 -16.52
CA ILE A 476 11.02 -1.86 -16.23
C ILE A 476 11.45 -2.96 -15.25
N SER A 477 10.48 -3.68 -14.69
CA SER A 477 10.69 -4.85 -13.85
C SER A 477 9.65 -5.93 -14.19
N VAL A 478 9.90 -7.18 -13.81
CA VAL A 478 8.94 -8.27 -13.96
C VAL A 478 8.67 -8.89 -12.60
N ILE A 479 7.40 -8.97 -12.22
CA ILE A 479 6.90 -9.61 -10.99
C ILE A 479 5.75 -10.51 -11.43
N ASP A 480 5.77 -11.79 -11.03
CA ASP A 480 4.74 -12.79 -11.42
C ASP A 480 4.46 -12.82 -12.94
N ASN A 481 5.52 -12.81 -13.75
CA ASN A 481 5.49 -12.72 -15.22
C ASN A 481 4.80 -11.47 -15.79
N ARG A 482 4.53 -10.43 -14.99
CA ARG A 482 3.93 -9.17 -15.47
C ARG A 482 4.97 -8.07 -15.62
N VAL A 483 4.89 -7.30 -16.70
CA VAL A 483 5.77 -6.16 -16.96
C VAL A 483 5.31 -4.96 -16.13
N HIS A 484 6.12 -4.54 -15.16
CA HIS A 484 5.89 -3.37 -14.34
C HIS A 484 6.80 -2.21 -14.77
N MET A 485 6.23 -1.01 -14.84
CA MET A 485 6.94 0.25 -15.10
C MET A 485 6.53 1.25 -14.02
N HIS A 486 7.50 2.01 -13.49
CA HIS A 486 7.24 3.05 -12.51
C HIS A 486 6.33 4.15 -13.09
N ASP A 487 5.43 4.72 -12.29
CA ASP A 487 4.47 5.72 -12.75
C ASP A 487 5.16 6.98 -13.30
N LEU A 488 6.19 7.47 -12.61
CA LEU A 488 7.06 8.55 -13.11
C LEU A 488 7.74 8.23 -14.46
N LEU A 489 8.17 6.99 -14.71
CA LEU A 489 8.74 6.60 -16.01
C LEU A 489 7.66 6.52 -17.09
N GLN A 490 6.49 5.99 -16.74
CA GLN A 490 5.35 5.97 -17.64
C GLN A 490 4.93 7.40 -18.04
N GLN A 491 4.88 8.31 -17.07
CA GLN A 491 4.54 9.71 -17.31
C GLN A 491 5.62 10.40 -18.16
N MET A 492 6.91 10.17 -17.89
CA MET A 492 8.00 10.66 -18.73
C MET A 492 7.86 10.17 -20.19
N GLY A 493 7.53 8.88 -20.40
CA GLY A 493 7.28 8.33 -21.74
C GLY A 493 6.12 9.00 -22.47
N LYS A 494 5.04 9.30 -21.74
CA LYS A 494 3.90 10.07 -22.24
C LYS A 494 4.27 11.51 -22.58
N ASP A 495 5.05 12.17 -21.73
CA ASP A 495 5.50 13.55 -21.95
C ASP A 495 6.40 13.66 -23.19
N ILE A 496 7.26 12.67 -23.46
CA ILE A 496 8.10 12.60 -24.68
C ILE A 496 7.24 12.65 -25.94
N ILE A 497 6.13 11.91 -25.97
CA ILE A 497 5.21 11.90 -27.11
C ILE A 497 4.43 13.23 -27.18
N CYS A 498 4.05 13.82 -26.04
CA CYS A 498 3.36 15.11 -26.00
C CYS A 498 4.22 16.31 -26.45
N GLN A 499 5.56 16.17 -26.48
CA GLN A 499 6.46 17.21 -27.01
C GLN A 499 6.31 17.42 -28.53
N GLU A 500 5.70 16.47 -29.24
CA GLU A 500 5.34 16.59 -30.65
C GLU A 500 4.17 17.60 -30.77
N LYS A 501 4.45 18.78 -31.34
CA LYS A 501 3.56 19.96 -31.28
C LYS A 501 2.18 19.76 -31.93
N GLN A 502 2.08 18.89 -32.93
CA GLN A 502 0.82 18.64 -33.65
C GLN A 502 0.24 17.30 -33.26
N LEU A 503 -1.07 17.27 -32.98
CA LEU A 503 -1.79 16.10 -32.51
C LEU A 503 -1.71 14.92 -33.50
N GLY A 504 -1.85 15.20 -34.81
CA GLY A 504 -1.68 14.21 -35.87
C GLY A 504 -0.27 13.65 -36.05
N GLN A 505 0.76 14.31 -35.51
CA GLN A 505 2.16 13.86 -35.57
C GLN A 505 2.52 12.94 -34.39
N ARG A 506 1.60 12.74 -33.44
CA ARG A 506 1.87 11.94 -32.24
C ARG A 506 1.90 10.46 -32.55
N SER A 507 3.01 9.79 -32.19
CA SER A 507 3.15 8.36 -32.50
C SER A 507 2.17 7.45 -31.74
N ARG A 508 1.80 7.80 -30.50
CA ARG A 508 0.79 7.08 -29.71
C ARG A 508 -0.19 8.06 -29.06
N LEU A 509 -1.45 7.68 -28.99
CA LEU A 509 -2.51 8.47 -28.38
C LEU A 509 -3.24 7.68 -27.30
N TRP A 510 -3.39 8.26 -26.12
CA TRP A 510 -4.11 7.66 -24.98
C TRP A 510 -5.05 8.64 -24.26
N ASP A 511 -4.91 9.94 -24.51
CA ASP A 511 -5.82 10.94 -23.94
C ASP A 511 -7.16 10.94 -24.69
N PRO A 512 -8.30 10.70 -24.02
CA PRO A 512 -9.59 10.60 -24.69
C PRO A 512 -10.02 11.89 -25.42
N LYS A 513 -9.63 13.07 -24.92
CA LYS A 513 -9.97 14.35 -25.58
C LYS A 513 -9.15 14.52 -26.85
N ASP A 514 -7.86 14.21 -26.79
CA ASP A 514 -6.99 14.28 -27.96
C ASP A 514 -7.47 13.35 -29.07
N ILE A 515 -7.85 12.11 -28.72
CA ILE A 515 -8.40 11.14 -29.67
C ILE A 515 -9.75 11.61 -30.25
N TYR A 516 -10.62 12.22 -29.43
CA TYR A 516 -11.86 12.80 -29.91
C TYR A 516 -11.61 13.91 -30.95
N TYR A 517 -10.63 14.80 -30.69
CA TYR A 517 -10.27 15.86 -31.64
C TYR A 517 -9.57 15.33 -32.88
N LEU A 518 -8.76 14.27 -32.76
CA LEU A 518 -8.13 13.59 -33.90
C LEU A 518 -9.17 13.23 -34.96
N PHE A 519 -10.23 12.53 -34.54
CA PHE A 519 -11.25 12.02 -35.43
C PHE A 519 -12.20 13.12 -35.91
N THR A 520 -12.63 14.03 -35.02
CA THR A 520 -13.55 15.12 -35.41
C THR A 520 -12.93 16.16 -36.34
N ARG A 521 -11.61 16.34 -36.31
CA ARG A 521 -10.87 17.25 -37.20
C ARG A 521 -10.19 16.55 -38.38
N ALA A 522 -10.32 15.22 -38.48
CA ALA A 522 -9.65 14.39 -39.50
C ALA A 522 -8.13 14.63 -39.58
N GLU A 523 -7.47 14.78 -38.42
CA GLU A 523 -6.02 15.05 -38.29
C GLU A 523 -5.18 13.76 -38.28
N GLY A 524 -5.76 12.60 -38.62
CA GLY A 524 -5.04 11.33 -38.70
C GLY A 524 -3.93 11.34 -39.76
N THR A 525 -2.74 10.87 -39.38
CA THR A 525 -1.59 10.74 -40.28
C THR A 525 -0.85 9.41 -40.09
N GLU A 526 0.12 9.16 -40.97
CA GLU A 526 1.03 8.01 -40.94
C GLU A 526 1.95 7.96 -39.71
N ALA A 527 2.07 9.05 -38.96
CA ALA A 527 2.88 9.08 -37.74
C ALA A 527 2.27 8.21 -36.62
N ILE A 528 0.94 8.04 -36.63
CA ILE A 528 0.19 7.37 -35.57
C ILE A 528 0.35 5.86 -35.68
N LYS A 529 1.00 5.26 -34.68
CA LYS A 529 1.23 3.82 -34.54
C LYS A 529 0.30 3.16 -33.53
N GLY A 530 -0.31 3.92 -32.63
CA GLY A 530 -1.23 3.34 -31.63
C GLY A 530 -2.28 4.31 -31.09
N ILE A 531 -3.50 3.81 -30.88
CA ILE A 531 -4.61 4.53 -30.27
C ILE A 531 -5.22 3.69 -29.14
N LEU A 532 -5.23 4.25 -27.94
CA LEU A 532 -5.85 3.69 -26.74
C LEU A 532 -6.98 4.61 -26.25
N LEU A 533 -8.23 4.26 -26.53
CA LEU A 533 -9.39 5.09 -26.21
C LEU A 533 -10.23 4.47 -25.10
N ASP A 534 -10.35 5.18 -23.98
CA ASP A 534 -11.42 4.95 -22.99
C ASP A 534 -12.68 5.69 -23.43
N MET A 535 -13.59 4.96 -24.07
CA MET A 535 -14.83 5.51 -24.63
C MET A 535 -15.77 6.07 -23.56
N SER A 536 -15.62 5.67 -22.29
CA SER A 536 -16.45 6.23 -21.20
C SER A 536 -16.16 7.71 -20.91
N LYS A 537 -15.02 8.23 -21.38
CA LYS A 537 -14.51 9.58 -21.08
C LYS A 537 -14.73 10.59 -22.21
N ILE A 538 -15.23 10.16 -23.36
CA ILE A 538 -15.53 11.04 -24.51
C ILE A 538 -17.02 11.33 -24.64
N LYS A 539 -17.38 12.36 -25.41
CA LYS A 539 -18.76 12.52 -25.91
C LYS A 539 -19.02 11.53 -27.04
N ASP A 540 -20.27 11.46 -27.50
CA ASP A 540 -20.61 10.68 -28.69
C ASP A 540 -19.71 11.10 -29.86
N LEU A 541 -19.01 10.10 -30.43
CA LEU A 541 -18.05 10.26 -31.52
C LEU A 541 -18.57 9.48 -32.72
N GLU A 542 -18.81 10.17 -33.82
CA GLU A 542 -19.18 9.55 -35.09
C GLU A 542 -17.91 9.43 -35.94
N LEU A 543 -17.57 8.19 -36.30
CA LEU A 543 -16.45 7.91 -37.19
C LEU A 543 -16.94 7.85 -38.63
N THR A 544 -16.20 8.49 -39.53
CA THR A 544 -16.45 8.39 -40.97
C THR A 544 -15.95 7.05 -41.51
N PRO A 545 -16.48 6.56 -42.65
CA PRO A 545 -16.05 5.29 -43.23
C PRO A 545 -14.54 5.18 -43.52
N ASN A 546 -13.88 6.33 -43.71
CA ASN A 546 -12.45 6.45 -44.03
C ASN A 546 -11.60 6.97 -42.85
N ALA A 547 -12.09 6.90 -41.62
CA ALA A 547 -11.44 7.48 -40.44
C ALA A 547 -9.97 7.01 -40.23
N PHE A 548 -9.61 5.82 -40.72
CA PHE A 548 -8.27 5.24 -40.59
C PHE A 548 -7.45 5.24 -41.89
N GLU A 549 -7.97 5.79 -43.00
CA GLU A 549 -7.36 5.72 -44.33
C GLU A 549 -5.92 6.27 -44.36
N LYS A 550 -5.65 7.35 -43.64
CA LYS A 550 -4.32 7.99 -43.58
C LYS A 550 -3.38 7.39 -42.52
N MET A 551 -3.86 6.46 -41.69
CA MET A 551 -3.11 5.90 -40.54
C MET A 551 -2.56 4.50 -40.87
N TYR A 552 -1.90 4.35 -42.02
CA TYR A 552 -1.49 3.03 -42.51
C TYR A 552 -0.37 2.36 -41.68
N ASN A 553 0.35 3.10 -40.82
CA ASN A 553 1.33 2.55 -39.87
C ASN A 553 0.72 2.17 -38.49
N LEU A 554 -0.61 2.21 -38.35
CA LEU A 554 -1.29 1.92 -37.09
C LEU A 554 -1.17 0.42 -36.72
N LYS A 555 -0.50 0.15 -35.60
CA LYS A 555 -0.26 -1.20 -35.08
C LYS A 555 -1.21 -1.60 -33.97
N PHE A 556 -1.60 -0.65 -33.12
CA PHE A 556 -2.41 -0.92 -31.93
C PHE A 556 -3.67 -0.06 -31.92
N LEU A 557 -4.84 -0.68 -32.05
CA LEU A 557 -6.13 0.00 -31.91
C LEU A 557 -6.91 -0.64 -30.77
N LYS A 558 -7.08 0.09 -29.66
CA LYS A 558 -7.76 -0.41 -28.46
C LYS A 558 -8.78 0.58 -27.94
N PHE A 559 -10.04 0.32 -28.25
CA PHE A 559 -11.21 1.01 -27.71
C PHE A 559 -11.83 0.16 -26.60
N TYR A 560 -11.90 0.71 -25.39
CA TYR A 560 -12.42 0.05 -24.20
C TYR A 560 -13.28 1.01 -23.37
N CYS A 561 -13.95 0.50 -22.34
CA CYS A 561 -14.84 1.29 -21.48
C CYS A 561 -14.53 0.98 -20.00
N SER A 562 -14.07 1.98 -19.23
CA SER A 562 -13.72 1.77 -17.81
C SER A 562 -14.92 1.76 -16.86
N ILE A 563 -16.05 2.32 -17.28
CA ILE A 563 -17.32 2.34 -16.54
C ILE A 563 -18.37 1.65 -17.41
N LEU A 564 -19.21 0.78 -16.84
CA LEU A 564 -20.25 0.04 -17.58
C LEU A 564 -21.32 1.00 -18.17
N HIS A 565 -21.00 1.61 -19.31
CA HIS A 565 -21.88 2.49 -20.09
C HIS A 565 -21.80 2.16 -21.58
N TRP A 566 -22.86 2.53 -22.30
CA TRP A 566 -23.08 2.23 -23.72
C TRP A 566 -21.95 2.74 -24.62
N ASN A 567 -21.76 2.05 -25.75
CA ASN A 567 -20.89 2.50 -26.83
C ASN A 567 -21.18 3.96 -27.24
N ARG A 568 -20.17 4.83 -27.08
CA ARG A 568 -20.20 6.24 -27.51
C ARG A 568 -19.60 6.46 -28.90
N VAL A 569 -18.97 5.46 -29.49
CA VAL A 569 -18.41 5.51 -30.85
C VAL A 569 -19.41 4.90 -31.83
N LYS A 570 -19.95 5.72 -32.73
CA LYS A 570 -20.96 5.34 -33.71
C LYS A 570 -20.35 5.27 -35.11
N LEU A 571 -20.84 4.31 -35.90
CA LEU A 571 -20.48 4.10 -37.30
C LEU A 571 -21.76 4.11 -38.15
N PRO A 572 -22.41 5.27 -38.35
CA PRO A 572 -23.71 5.35 -39.04
C PRO A 572 -23.63 4.93 -40.51
N GLU A 573 -22.52 5.26 -41.18
CA GLU A 573 -22.25 4.91 -42.58
C GLU A 573 -21.40 3.64 -42.74
N GLY A 574 -21.13 2.92 -41.63
CA GLY A 574 -20.21 1.79 -41.63
C GLY A 574 -18.73 2.19 -41.60
N LEU A 575 -17.87 1.22 -41.88
CA LEU A 575 -16.42 1.39 -41.95
C LEU A 575 -15.91 0.68 -43.21
N ASN A 576 -15.11 1.36 -44.03
CA ASN A 576 -14.62 0.81 -45.30
C ASN A 576 -13.28 0.09 -45.18
N PHE A 577 -12.40 0.60 -44.31
CA PHE A 577 -11.01 0.21 -44.27
C PHE A 577 -10.46 0.14 -42.84
N LEU A 578 -9.65 -0.89 -42.58
CA LEU A 578 -8.79 -1.01 -41.41
C LEU A 578 -7.33 -1.14 -41.87
N PRO A 579 -6.35 -0.53 -41.18
CA PRO A 579 -4.94 -0.58 -41.59
C PRO A 579 -4.33 -2.00 -41.59
N ASP A 580 -3.50 -2.30 -42.59
CA ASP A 580 -2.87 -3.62 -42.79
C ASP A 580 -1.75 -3.93 -41.77
N GLU A 581 -1.13 -2.90 -41.19
CA GLU A 581 -0.09 -3.01 -40.16
C GLU A 581 -0.64 -3.33 -38.75
N LEU A 582 -1.96 -3.51 -38.62
CA LEU A 582 -2.61 -3.79 -37.34
C LEU A 582 -2.14 -5.12 -36.75
N ARG A 583 -1.77 -5.06 -35.47
CA ARG A 583 -1.37 -6.20 -34.64
C ARG A 583 -2.34 -6.47 -33.50
N LEU A 584 -2.93 -5.41 -32.96
CA LEU A 584 -3.97 -5.47 -31.92
C LEU A 584 -5.18 -4.70 -32.40
N LEU A 585 -6.31 -5.40 -32.53
CA LEU A 585 -7.62 -4.81 -32.75
C LEU A 585 -8.55 -5.16 -31.59
N HIS A 586 -8.72 -4.24 -30.66
CA HIS A 586 -9.66 -4.37 -29.55
C HIS A 586 -10.74 -3.29 -29.62
N TRP A 587 -12.01 -3.69 -29.73
CA TRP A 587 -13.14 -2.77 -29.84
C TRP A 587 -14.34 -3.28 -29.02
N TYR A 588 -14.50 -2.70 -27.83
CA TYR A 588 -15.61 -3.02 -26.93
C TYR A 588 -16.95 -2.54 -27.51
N GLU A 589 -17.98 -3.38 -27.48
CA GLU A 589 -19.31 -3.09 -28.06
C GLU A 589 -19.24 -2.68 -29.55
N TYR A 590 -18.39 -3.37 -30.33
CA TYR A 590 -18.28 -3.14 -31.77
C TYR A 590 -19.65 -3.11 -32.46
N PRO A 591 -19.99 -2.02 -33.20
CA PRO A 591 -21.37 -1.75 -33.58
C PRO A 591 -21.83 -2.38 -34.90
N LEU A 592 -20.90 -2.89 -35.72
CA LEU A 592 -21.22 -3.49 -37.02
C LEU A 592 -21.44 -5.01 -36.90
N GLU A 593 -22.18 -5.57 -37.85
CA GLU A 593 -22.49 -7.01 -37.89
C GLU A 593 -21.33 -7.87 -38.42
N SER A 594 -20.39 -7.25 -39.13
CA SER A 594 -19.16 -7.85 -39.67
C SER A 594 -18.03 -6.81 -39.66
N VAL A 595 -16.78 -7.27 -39.73
CA VAL A 595 -15.59 -6.41 -39.77
C VAL A 595 -15.15 -6.22 -41.23
N PRO A 596 -14.85 -4.99 -41.68
CA PRO A 596 -14.38 -4.70 -43.02
C PRO A 596 -12.89 -5.03 -43.14
N TRP A 597 -12.58 -6.32 -43.25
CA TRP A 597 -11.21 -6.74 -43.44
C TRP A 597 -10.70 -6.34 -44.83
N SER A 598 -9.48 -5.81 -44.90
CA SER A 598 -8.73 -5.72 -46.14
C SER A 598 -8.31 -7.12 -46.61
N SER A 599 -7.81 -7.23 -47.84
CA SER A 599 -7.32 -8.49 -48.39
C SER A 599 -6.06 -9.04 -47.70
N CYS A 600 -5.44 -8.32 -46.76
CA CYS A 600 -4.15 -8.69 -46.15
C CYS A 600 -4.01 -8.24 -44.68
N ALA A 601 -4.76 -8.85 -43.76
CA ALA A 601 -4.56 -8.65 -42.31
C ALA A 601 -3.53 -9.65 -41.71
N GLU A 602 -2.42 -9.87 -42.42
CA GLU A 602 -1.42 -10.89 -42.08
C GLU A 602 -0.68 -10.61 -40.76
N ASN A 603 -0.52 -9.34 -40.37
CA ASN A 603 0.22 -8.92 -39.17
C ASN A 603 -0.58 -9.04 -37.86
N LEU A 604 -1.86 -9.36 -37.94
CA LEU A 604 -2.78 -9.33 -36.81
C LEU A 604 -2.49 -10.44 -35.80
N VAL A 605 -2.27 -10.09 -34.54
CA VAL A 605 -1.94 -11.02 -33.44
C VAL A 605 -3.12 -11.23 -32.51
N GLU A 606 -3.91 -10.18 -32.24
CA GLU A 606 -5.10 -10.26 -31.39
C GLU A 606 -6.31 -9.52 -31.97
N ILE A 607 -7.47 -10.18 -31.84
CA ILE A 607 -8.80 -9.59 -32.02
C ILE A 607 -9.58 -9.70 -30.71
N GLY A 608 -10.02 -8.55 -30.17
CA GLY A 608 -10.87 -8.47 -29.00
C GLY A 608 -12.13 -7.65 -29.27
N MET A 609 -13.27 -8.29 -29.52
CA MET A 609 -14.55 -7.63 -29.82
C MET A 609 -15.63 -8.04 -28.82
N VAL A 610 -15.36 -7.77 -27.55
CA VAL A 610 -16.23 -8.10 -26.42
C VAL A 610 -17.55 -7.32 -26.51
N ARG A 611 -18.69 -8.00 -26.29
CA ARG A 611 -20.06 -7.44 -26.38
C ARG A 611 -20.42 -6.87 -27.75
N SER A 612 -19.83 -7.39 -28.83
CA SER A 612 -20.11 -6.92 -30.18
C SER A 612 -21.52 -7.29 -30.68
N LYS A 613 -21.96 -6.58 -31.73
CA LYS A 613 -23.12 -6.94 -32.57
C LYS A 613 -22.76 -7.88 -33.72
N LEU A 614 -21.56 -8.47 -33.69
CA LEU A 614 -21.11 -9.37 -34.74
C LEU A 614 -22.02 -10.60 -34.80
N LYS A 615 -22.50 -10.92 -36.01
CA LYS A 615 -23.15 -12.20 -36.29
C LYS A 615 -22.14 -13.25 -36.74
N GLN A 616 -21.07 -12.81 -37.40
CA GLN A 616 -19.94 -13.59 -37.88
C GLN A 616 -18.66 -12.72 -37.88
N LEU A 617 -17.49 -13.32 -37.68
CA LEU A 617 -16.22 -12.58 -37.54
C LEU A 617 -15.62 -12.09 -38.87
N TRP A 618 -15.59 -12.95 -39.89
CA TRP A 618 -15.20 -12.62 -41.27
C TRP A 618 -15.92 -13.51 -42.29
N ASN A 619 -15.97 -13.04 -43.53
CA ASN A 619 -16.50 -13.75 -44.70
C ASN A 619 -15.34 -14.12 -45.64
N GLY A 620 -15.38 -15.32 -46.22
CA GLY A 620 -14.39 -15.81 -47.20
C GLY A 620 -13.09 -16.37 -46.61
N ASP A 621 -12.15 -16.70 -47.50
CA ASP A 621 -10.85 -17.29 -47.18
C ASP A 621 -9.85 -16.21 -46.73
N GLN A 622 -9.85 -15.88 -45.44
CA GLN A 622 -8.89 -14.96 -44.83
C GLN A 622 -7.74 -15.72 -44.17
N HIS A 623 -6.52 -15.59 -44.69
CA HIS A 623 -5.33 -16.21 -44.10
C HIS A 623 -4.71 -15.30 -43.01
N LEU A 624 -5.19 -15.41 -41.77
CA LEU A 624 -4.62 -14.67 -40.62
C LEU A 624 -3.58 -15.52 -39.90
N GLY A 625 -2.48 -15.80 -40.60
CA GLY A 625 -1.43 -16.71 -40.14
C GLY A 625 -0.81 -16.31 -38.80
N ASN A 626 -0.74 -15.03 -38.45
CA ASN A 626 -0.12 -14.57 -37.20
C ASN A 626 -1.09 -14.43 -36.01
N LEU A 627 -2.38 -14.72 -36.20
CA LEU A 627 -3.39 -14.55 -35.18
C LEU A 627 -3.22 -15.58 -34.06
N LYS A 628 -3.01 -15.09 -32.83
CA LYS A 628 -2.76 -15.92 -31.63
C LYS A 628 -3.89 -15.82 -30.61
N TYR A 629 -4.61 -14.69 -30.56
CA TYR A 629 -5.62 -14.41 -29.54
C TYR A 629 -6.93 -13.92 -30.15
N VAL A 630 -8.05 -14.56 -29.80
CA VAL A 630 -9.39 -14.12 -30.19
C VAL A 630 -10.30 -14.08 -28.96
N ASP A 631 -10.91 -12.92 -28.70
CA ASP A 631 -11.93 -12.74 -27.67
C ASP A 631 -13.19 -12.07 -28.24
N LEU A 632 -14.26 -12.85 -28.34
CA LEU A 632 -15.59 -12.41 -28.78
C LEU A 632 -16.62 -12.53 -27.64
N SER A 633 -16.16 -12.58 -26.39
CA SER A 633 -17.02 -12.83 -25.24
C SER A 633 -18.18 -11.84 -25.16
N TYR A 634 -19.33 -12.28 -24.65
CA TYR A 634 -20.58 -11.52 -24.48
C TYR A 634 -21.21 -11.02 -25.80
N SER A 635 -20.73 -11.46 -26.95
CA SER A 635 -21.36 -11.18 -28.25
C SER A 635 -22.62 -12.04 -28.38
N LYS A 636 -23.78 -11.46 -28.04
CA LYS A 636 -25.05 -12.20 -27.91
C LYS A 636 -25.62 -12.65 -29.24
N ASP A 637 -25.32 -11.90 -30.32
CA ASP A 637 -25.85 -12.13 -31.66
C ASP A 637 -24.93 -13.05 -32.51
N LEU A 638 -23.78 -13.46 -31.95
CA LEU A 638 -22.83 -14.36 -32.60
C LEU A 638 -23.47 -15.75 -32.71
N MET A 639 -23.82 -16.15 -33.94
CA MET A 639 -24.51 -17.43 -34.20
C MET A 639 -23.53 -18.54 -34.59
N SER A 640 -22.46 -18.21 -35.31
CA SER A 640 -21.45 -19.15 -35.80
C SER A 640 -20.07 -18.54 -35.80
N ILE A 641 -19.05 -19.40 -35.91
CA ILE A 641 -17.64 -19.02 -36.03
C ILE A 641 -17.19 -19.48 -37.41
N PRO A 642 -16.44 -18.66 -38.17
CA PRO A 642 -15.94 -19.03 -39.49
C PRO A 642 -14.95 -20.20 -39.44
N ASP A 643 -14.52 -20.68 -40.61
CA ASP A 643 -13.57 -21.78 -40.70
C ASP A 643 -12.23 -21.44 -40.03
N LEU A 644 -11.97 -22.08 -38.89
CA LEU A 644 -10.75 -21.96 -38.10
C LEU A 644 -9.51 -22.54 -38.79
N SER A 645 -9.65 -23.24 -39.92
CA SER A 645 -8.50 -23.76 -40.69
C SER A 645 -7.56 -22.66 -41.16
N THR A 646 -8.08 -21.44 -41.34
CA THR A 646 -7.33 -20.29 -41.84
C THR A 646 -6.48 -19.58 -40.77
N ILE A 647 -6.61 -19.97 -39.49
CA ILE A 647 -5.90 -19.39 -38.34
C ILE A 647 -5.12 -20.45 -37.52
N PRO A 648 -4.19 -21.19 -38.14
CA PRO A 648 -3.56 -22.37 -37.53
C PRO A 648 -2.69 -22.07 -36.30
N ASN A 649 -2.31 -20.80 -36.08
CA ASN A 649 -1.45 -20.38 -34.98
C ASN A 649 -2.20 -19.89 -33.74
N LEU A 650 -3.53 -20.03 -33.70
CA LEU A 650 -4.35 -19.59 -32.58
C LEU A 650 -3.96 -20.30 -31.28
N GLU A 651 -3.68 -19.53 -30.22
CA GLU A 651 -3.34 -20.03 -28.88
C GLU A 651 -4.50 -19.88 -27.89
N VAL A 652 -5.34 -18.85 -28.02
CA VAL A 652 -6.44 -18.56 -27.10
C VAL A 652 -7.72 -18.19 -27.87
N LEU A 653 -8.81 -18.89 -27.55
CA LEU A 653 -10.15 -18.62 -28.09
C LEU A 653 -11.15 -18.41 -26.95
N ARG A 654 -11.71 -17.19 -26.84
CA ARG A 654 -12.69 -16.79 -25.83
C ARG A 654 -14.02 -16.44 -26.49
N LEU A 655 -15.05 -17.19 -26.12
CA LEU A 655 -16.42 -17.10 -26.64
C LEU A 655 -17.43 -17.14 -25.48
N SER A 656 -17.00 -16.70 -24.29
CA SER A 656 -17.83 -16.79 -23.09
C SER A 656 -19.03 -15.85 -23.20
N PHE A 657 -20.22 -16.26 -22.76
CA PHE A 657 -21.48 -15.52 -22.81
C PHE A 657 -22.00 -15.25 -24.23
N CYS A 658 -21.55 -16.01 -25.23
CA CYS A 658 -22.13 -16.02 -26.59
C CYS A 658 -23.43 -16.85 -26.60
N LYS A 659 -24.55 -16.23 -26.22
CA LYS A 659 -25.81 -16.94 -25.97
C LYS A 659 -26.45 -17.58 -27.20
N SER A 660 -26.23 -17.01 -28.39
CA SER A 660 -26.79 -17.51 -29.66
C SER A 660 -25.87 -18.50 -30.38
N LEU A 661 -24.69 -18.78 -29.84
CA LEU A 661 -23.75 -19.73 -30.44
C LEU A 661 -24.32 -21.16 -30.33
N ILE A 662 -24.55 -21.79 -31.48
CA ILE A 662 -25.21 -23.11 -31.55
C ILE A 662 -24.18 -24.25 -31.57
N GLU A 663 -23.07 -24.07 -32.29
CA GLU A 663 -22.05 -25.10 -32.47
C GLU A 663 -20.65 -24.49 -32.63
N ILE A 664 -19.64 -25.34 -32.43
CA ILE A 664 -18.23 -25.04 -32.73
C ILE A 664 -17.85 -25.80 -34.01
N PRO A 665 -17.24 -25.14 -35.01
CA PRO A 665 -16.97 -25.79 -36.29
C PRO A 665 -15.98 -26.96 -36.15
N LEU A 666 -16.19 -28.01 -36.95
CA LEU A 666 -15.32 -29.20 -36.97
C LEU A 666 -13.87 -28.89 -37.34
N SER A 667 -13.62 -27.74 -37.98
CA SER A 667 -12.29 -27.28 -38.32
C SER A 667 -11.42 -26.88 -37.12
N ILE A 668 -11.99 -26.80 -35.90
CA ILE A 668 -11.22 -26.65 -34.67
C ILE A 668 -10.10 -27.69 -34.54
N LYS A 669 -10.26 -28.89 -35.12
CA LYS A 669 -9.24 -29.95 -35.14
C LYS A 669 -7.90 -29.52 -35.75
N TYR A 670 -7.88 -28.48 -36.58
CA TYR A 670 -6.67 -27.96 -37.21
C TYR A 670 -5.87 -27.00 -36.29
N LEU A 671 -6.45 -26.56 -35.16
CA LEU A 671 -5.81 -25.62 -34.23
C LEU A 671 -4.83 -26.31 -33.27
N SER A 672 -3.76 -26.89 -33.82
CA SER A 672 -2.76 -27.65 -33.05
C SER A 672 -2.02 -26.83 -31.97
N LYS A 673 -1.96 -25.49 -32.10
CA LYS A 673 -1.34 -24.57 -31.13
C LYS A 673 -2.28 -24.04 -30.05
N LEU A 674 -3.57 -24.39 -30.10
CA LEU A 674 -4.57 -23.88 -29.14
C LEU A 674 -4.26 -24.38 -27.73
N LYS A 675 -4.11 -23.44 -26.79
CA LYS A 675 -3.82 -23.68 -25.37
C LYS A 675 -5.03 -23.44 -24.48
N GLN A 676 -5.89 -22.48 -24.83
CA GLN A 676 -7.02 -22.08 -23.99
C GLN A 676 -8.30 -21.93 -24.81
N LEU A 677 -9.38 -22.59 -24.36
CA LEU A 677 -10.71 -22.50 -24.95
C LEU A 677 -11.76 -22.19 -23.88
N TYR A 678 -12.42 -21.05 -24.00
CA TYR A 678 -13.45 -20.59 -23.06
C TYR A 678 -14.81 -20.44 -23.77
N LEU A 679 -15.76 -21.29 -23.41
CA LEU A 679 -17.14 -21.34 -23.92
C LEU A 679 -18.17 -21.10 -22.81
N ARG A 680 -17.83 -20.36 -21.74
CA ARG A 680 -18.73 -20.22 -20.57
C ARG A 680 -20.07 -19.63 -20.95
N HIS A 681 -21.18 -20.04 -20.34
CA HIS A 681 -22.52 -19.51 -20.53
C HIS A 681 -22.99 -19.42 -22.01
N CYS A 682 -22.52 -20.32 -22.88
CA CYS A 682 -23.06 -20.50 -24.22
C CYS A 682 -24.35 -21.33 -24.15
N GLN A 683 -25.46 -20.69 -23.78
CA GLN A 683 -26.72 -21.37 -23.44
C GLN A 683 -27.41 -22.09 -24.61
N SER A 684 -27.08 -21.74 -25.85
CA SER A 684 -27.60 -22.42 -27.04
C SER A 684 -26.72 -23.57 -27.53
N LEU A 685 -25.48 -23.67 -27.04
CA LEU A 685 -24.51 -24.68 -27.45
C LEU A 685 -24.97 -26.06 -26.98
N CYS A 686 -25.33 -26.91 -27.94
CA CYS A 686 -25.86 -28.25 -27.68
C CYS A 686 -24.87 -29.39 -27.98
N ASN A 687 -23.94 -29.17 -28.92
CA ASN A 687 -22.99 -30.17 -29.39
C ASN A 687 -21.55 -29.67 -29.27
N LEU A 688 -20.64 -30.59 -28.93
CA LEU A 688 -19.19 -30.33 -28.88
C LEU A 688 -18.47 -31.23 -29.89
N PRO A 689 -17.49 -30.71 -30.64
CA PRO A 689 -16.62 -31.55 -31.45
C PRO A 689 -15.63 -32.34 -30.58
N SER A 690 -14.94 -33.31 -31.16
CA SER A 690 -13.82 -33.98 -30.48
C SER A 690 -12.64 -33.02 -30.30
N PHE A 691 -12.07 -32.98 -29.09
CA PHE A 691 -10.92 -32.14 -28.76
C PHE A 691 -9.57 -32.88 -28.79
N LEU A 692 -9.56 -34.19 -29.08
CA LEU A 692 -8.36 -35.04 -29.04
C LEU A 692 -7.20 -34.52 -29.91
N HIS A 693 -7.50 -33.85 -31.02
CA HIS A 693 -6.50 -33.30 -31.93
C HIS A 693 -5.77 -32.06 -31.38
N LEU A 694 -6.32 -31.42 -30.34
CA LEU A 694 -5.79 -30.20 -29.73
C LEU A 694 -4.66 -30.51 -28.73
N LYS A 695 -3.54 -31.05 -29.21
CA LYS A 695 -2.45 -31.62 -28.37
C LYS A 695 -1.88 -30.66 -27.32
N ASN A 696 -2.02 -29.34 -27.51
CA ASN A 696 -1.51 -28.30 -26.61
C ASN A 696 -2.59 -27.66 -25.73
N LEU A 697 -3.84 -28.14 -25.75
CA LEU A 697 -4.93 -27.56 -24.99
C LEU A 697 -4.72 -27.80 -23.49
N GLU A 698 -4.45 -26.73 -22.75
CA GLU A 698 -4.21 -26.73 -21.31
C GLU A 698 -5.46 -26.35 -20.51
N ILE A 699 -6.30 -25.46 -21.04
CA ILE A 699 -7.50 -24.95 -20.35
C ILE A 699 -8.73 -25.12 -21.23
N LEU A 700 -9.74 -25.82 -20.71
CA LEU A 700 -11.05 -25.95 -21.32
C LEU A 700 -12.14 -25.60 -20.31
N SER A 701 -12.92 -24.56 -20.60
CA SER A 701 -14.06 -24.17 -19.79
C SER A 701 -15.33 -24.08 -20.60
N ILE A 702 -16.32 -24.89 -20.26
CA ILE A 702 -17.68 -24.89 -20.83
C ILE A 702 -18.74 -24.59 -19.76
N SER A 703 -18.33 -23.96 -18.67
CA SER A 703 -19.19 -23.68 -17.51
C SER A 703 -20.47 -22.94 -17.90
N GLY A 704 -21.64 -23.33 -17.41
CA GLY A 704 -22.92 -22.69 -17.67
C GLY A 704 -23.53 -22.99 -19.05
N CYS A 705 -22.96 -23.94 -19.81
CA CYS A 705 -23.55 -24.47 -21.03
C CYS A 705 -24.65 -25.50 -20.72
N SER A 706 -25.86 -24.99 -20.48
CA SER A 706 -26.98 -25.76 -19.91
C SER A 706 -27.62 -26.79 -20.85
N LYS A 707 -27.23 -26.87 -22.13
CA LYS A 707 -27.76 -27.87 -23.09
C LYS A 707 -26.82 -29.04 -23.35
N ILE A 708 -25.58 -28.99 -22.85
CA ILE A 708 -24.57 -30.03 -23.08
C ILE A 708 -24.83 -31.22 -22.16
N ARG A 709 -25.23 -32.35 -22.76
CA ARG A 709 -25.51 -33.62 -22.07
C ARG A 709 -24.34 -34.60 -22.08
N VAL A 710 -23.60 -34.63 -23.18
CA VAL A 710 -22.48 -35.55 -23.42
C VAL A 710 -21.21 -34.73 -23.53
N PHE A 711 -20.20 -35.09 -22.74
CA PHE A 711 -18.88 -34.46 -22.79
C PHE A 711 -17.89 -35.36 -23.57
N PRO A 712 -17.22 -34.85 -24.61
CA PRO A 712 -16.31 -35.64 -25.45
C PRO A 712 -14.97 -35.93 -24.76
N GLU A 713 -14.15 -36.79 -25.36
CA GLU A 713 -12.78 -37.00 -24.91
C GLU A 713 -11.88 -35.77 -25.13
N VAL A 714 -10.90 -35.60 -24.24
CA VAL A 714 -9.99 -34.45 -24.17
C VAL A 714 -8.52 -34.89 -24.21
N PRO A 715 -7.61 -34.03 -24.70
CA PRO A 715 -6.19 -34.37 -24.85
C PRO A 715 -5.45 -34.42 -23.51
N CYS A 716 -4.33 -35.16 -23.45
CA CYS A 716 -3.55 -35.38 -22.23
C CYS A 716 -2.91 -34.10 -21.62
N ALA A 717 -2.81 -33.01 -22.39
CA ALA A 717 -2.19 -31.76 -21.96
C ALA A 717 -3.08 -30.90 -21.03
N ILE A 718 -4.36 -31.25 -20.86
CA ILE A 718 -5.31 -30.47 -20.06
C ILE A 718 -4.82 -30.36 -18.60
N ARG A 719 -4.78 -29.13 -18.11
CA ARG A 719 -4.50 -28.75 -16.72
C ARG A 719 -5.75 -28.30 -15.98
N ASP A 720 -6.62 -27.56 -16.66
CA ASP A 720 -7.84 -26.99 -16.08
C ASP A 720 -9.06 -27.39 -16.91
N LEU A 721 -9.97 -28.13 -16.28
CA LEU A 721 -11.23 -28.56 -16.88
C LEU A 721 -12.41 -28.05 -16.05
N ASP A 722 -13.23 -27.20 -16.66
CA ASP A 722 -14.34 -26.53 -16.00
C ASP A 722 -15.66 -26.81 -16.73
N LEU A 723 -16.45 -27.71 -16.14
CA LEU A 723 -17.77 -28.15 -16.63
C LEU A 723 -18.91 -27.64 -15.74
N GLU A 724 -18.65 -26.66 -14.87
CA GLU A 724 -19.62 -26.23 -13.86
C GLU A 724 -20.95 -25.77 -14.49
N GLY A 725 -22.11 -26.12 -13.93
CA GLY A 725 -23.41 -25.65 -14.43
C GLY A 725 -23.81 -26.21 -15.80
N THR A 726 -23.19 -27.32 -16.22
CA THR A 726 -23.64 -28.12 -17.36
C THR A 726 -24.68 -29.16 -16.92
N ILE A 727 -25.31 -29.86 -17.88
CA ILE A 727 -26.25 -30.97 -17.59
C ILE A 727 -25.64 -32.33 -17.97
N VAL A 728 -24.32 -32.43 -17.88
CA VAL A 728 -23.56 -33.65 -18.21
C VAL A 728 -24.00 -34.79 -17.29
N GLU A 729 -24.35 -35.93 -17.89
CA GLU A 729 -24.83 -37.09 -17.15
C GLU A 729 -23.68 -37.94 -16.59
N ARG A 730 -22.59 -38.06 -17.36
CA ARG A 730 -21.37 -38.81 -17.01
C ARG A 730 -20.13 -38.15 -17.61
N VAL A 731 -18.99 -38.35 -16.95
CA VAL A 731 -17.68 -37.89 -17.39
C VAL A 731 -16.90 -39.08 -18.01
N PRO A 732 -16.21 -38.94 -19.16
CA PRO A 732 -15.44 -40.01 -19.79
C PRO A 732 -14.39 -40.65 -18.87
N LEU A 733 -14.18 -41.97 -19.01
CA LEU A 733 -13.17 -42.73 -18.26
C LEU A 733 -11.73 -42.20 -18.45
N SER A 734 -11.44 -41.67 -19.64
CA SER A 734 -10.14 -41.10 -20.02
C SER A 734 -9.72 -39.91 -19.17
N ILE A 735 -10.67 -39.18 -18.55
CA ILE A 735 -10.35 -38.07 -17.66
C ILE A 735 -9.52 -38.52 -16.47
N GLY A 736 -9.71 -39.75 -15.97
CA GLY A 736 -8.91 -40.30 -14.88
C GLY A 736 -7.44 -40.54 -15.20
N TYR A 737 -7.05 -40.48 -16.48
CA TYR A 737 -5.70 -40.76 -16.95
C TYR A 737 -4.97 -39.51 -17.48
N LEU A 738 -5.47 -38.31 -17.19
CA LEU A 738 -4.86 -37.05 -17.62
C LEU A 738 -3.67 -36.67 -16.70
N PRO A 739 -2.41 -36.75 -17.18
CA PRO A 739 -1.23 -36.61 -16.32
C PRO A 739 -1.05 -35.18 -15.78
N CYS A 740 -1.56 -34.18 -16.50
CA CYS A 740 -1.37 -32.76 -16.19
C CYS A 740 -2.55 -32.11 -15.47
N LEU A 741 -3.68 -32.82 -15.28
CA LEU A 741 -4.91 -32.22 -14.77
C LEU A 741 -4.73 -31.80 -13.31
N SER A 742 -4.76 -30.49 -13.08
CA SER A 742 -4.62 -29.84 -11.78
C SER A 742 -5.97 -29.39 -11.22
N ASN A 743 -6.90 -28.95 -12.06
CA ASN A 743 -8.17 -28.38 -11.62
C ASN A 743 -9.33 -29.05 -12.36
N LEU A 744 -10.26 -29.64 -11.61
CA LEU A 744 -11.49 -30.24 -12.13
C LEU A 744 -12.71 -29.64 -11.43
N ALA A 745 -13.53 -28.90 -12.18
CA ALA A 745 -14.76 -28.30 -11.69
C ALA A 745 -15.99 -28.94 -12.34
N LEU A 746 -16.81 -29.57 -11.51
CA LEU A 746 -18.07 -30.26 -11.85
C LEU A 746 -19.25 -29.70 -11.04
N SER A 747 -19.10 -28.53 -10.42
CA SER A 747 -20.18 -27.92 -9.62
C SER A 747 -21.43 -27.67 -10.46
N SER A 748 -22.60 -27.63 -9.85
CA SER A 748 -23.90 -27.41 -10.49
C SER A 748 -24.20 -28.36 -11.67
N CYS A 749 -23.53 -29.52 -11.74
CA CYS A 749 -23.81 -30.57 -12.73
C CYS A 749 -25.02 -31.38 -12.28
N THR A 750 -26.21 -30.80 -12.42
CA THR A 750 -27.45 -31.31 -11.82
C THR A 750 -27.87 -32.71 -12.27
N ARG A 751 -27.38 -33.23 -13.39
CA ARG A 751 -27.70 -34.58 -13.90
C ARG A 751 -26.55 -35.58 -13.74
N LEU A 752 -25.44 -35.18 -13.11
CA LEU A 752 -24.32 -36.06 -12.83
C LEU A 752 -24.72 -37.08 -11.77
N THR A 753 -24.69 -38.38 -12.13
CA THR A 753 -25.15 -39.47 -11.25
C THR A 753 -24.00 -40.24 -10.60
N SER A 754 -22.86 -40.36 -11.29
CA SER A 754 -21.69 -41.12 -10.85
C SER A 754 -20.41 -40.52 -11.39
N LEU A 755 -19.32 -40.65 -10.65
CA LEU A 755 -17.96 -40.39 -11.12
C LEU A 755 -17.23 -41.71 -11.43
N PRO A 756 -16.39 -41.78 -12.47
CA PRO A 756 -15.58 -42.97 -12.72
C PRO A 756 -14.45 -43.11 -11.68
N ASP A 757 -14.21 -44.34 -11.21
CA ASP A 757 -13.14 -44.65 -10.25
C ASP A 757 -11.74 -44.27 -10.76
N SER A 758 -11.56 -44.22 -12.08
CA SER A 758 -10.30 -43.78 -12.69
C SER A 758 -9.90 -42.35 -12.30
N ILE A 759 -10.83 -41.48 -11.87
CA ILE A 759 -10.51 -40.13 -11.36
C ILE A 759 -9.51 -40.18 -10.21
N CYS A 760 -9.53 -41.24 -9.40
CA CYS A 760 -8.59 -41.43 -8.29
C CYS A 760 -7.12 -41.62 -8.74
N ASN A 761 -6.86 -41.84 -10.04
CA ASN A 761 -5.50 -41.98 -10.59
C ASN A 761 -4.83 -40.63 -10.90
N LEU A 762 -5.52 -39.50 -10.68
CA LEU A 762 -5.03 -38.17 -11.04
C LEU A 762 -3.99 -37.62 -10.05
N LYS A 763 -2.73 -38.01 -10.25
CA LYS A 763 -1.60 -37.63 -9.39
C LYS A 763 -1.31 -36.12 -9.32
N SER A 764 -1.72 -35.36 -10.33
CA SER A 764 -1.49 -33.91 -10.42
C SER A 764 -2.65 -33.05 -9.91
N LEU A 765 -3.80 -33.64 -9.57
CA LEU A 765 -5.01 -32.92 -9.22
C LEU A 765 -4.84 -32.16 -7.90
N ARG A 766 -5.03 -30.84 -7.93
CA ARG A 766 -4.91 -29.92 -6.79
C ARG A 766 -6.26 -29.38 -6.32
N HIS A 767 -7.18 -29.16 -7.25
CA HIS A 767 -8.52 -28.63 -6.95
C HIS A 767 -9.58 -29.52 -7.56
N PHE A 768 -10.50 -30.00 -6.72
CA PHE A 768 -11.65 -30.78 -7.15
C PHE A 768 -12.94 -30.23 -6.55
N SER A 769 -13.89 -29.84 -7.39
CA SER A 769 -15.12 -29.18 -6.96
C SER A 769 -16.35 -29.84 -7.59
N ILE A 770 -17.30 -30.24 -6.74
CA ILE A 770 -18.57 -30.91 -7.11
C ILE A 770 -19.70 -30.33 -6.22
N TYR A 771 -19.80 -29.01 -6.16
CA TYR A 771 -20.87 -28.35 -5.40
C TYR A 771 -22.21 -28.45 -6.13
N ASP A 772 -23.37 -28.49 -5.47
CA ASP A 772 -24.70 -28.47 -6.12
C ASP A 772 -24.94 -29.59 -7.17
N SER A 773 -24.37 -30.77 -6.91
CA SER A 773 -24.60 -31.99 -7.71
C SER A 773 -25.52 -32.93 -6.95
N VAL A 774 -26.79 -32.55 -6.85
CA VAL A 774 -27.78 -33.20 -5.98
C VAL A 774 -28.06 -34.68 -6.29
N ASN A 775 -27.81 -35.11 -7.53
CA ASN A 775 -28.01 -36.49 -7.98
C ASN A 775 -26.77 -37.39 -7.80
N LEU A 776 -25.65 -36.83 -7.34
CA LEU A 776 -24.46 -37.60 -6.99
C LEU A 776 -24.65 -38.21 -5.60
N LEU A 777 -24.82 -39.53 -5.54
CA LEU A 777 -25.13 -40.26 -4.31
C LEU A 777 -23.88 -40.75 -3.56
N GLU A 778 -22.79 -40.98 -4.28
CA GLU A 778 -21.56 -41.60 -3.76
C GLU A 778 -20.32 -40.98 -4.42
N LEU A 779 -19.21 -40.99 -3.70
CA LEU A 779 -17.89 -40.63 -4.21
C LEU A 779 -17.05 -41.91 -4.40
N PRO A 780 -16.07 -41.93 -5.32
CA PRO A 780 -15.20 -43.09 -5.51
C PRO A 780 -14.48 -43.51 -4.22
N GLU A 781 -14.46 -44.81 -3.91
CA GLU A 781 -13.89 -45.35 -2.65
C GLU A 781 -12.42 -44.99 -2.45
N ASN A 782 -11.64 -44.90 -3.54
CA ASN A 782 -10.20 -44.64 -3.53
C ASN A 782 -9.81 -43.15 -3.67
N LEU A 783 -10.71 -42.21 -3.30
CA LEU A 783 -10.46 -40.76 -3.40
C LEU A 783 -9.15 -40.32 -2.72
N GLY A 784 -8.72 -41.04 -1.69
CA GLY A 784 -7.44 -40.86 -0.99
C GLY A 784 -6.18 -40.96 -1.85
N ASN A 785 -6.25 -41.56 -3.04
CA ASN A 785 -5.10 -41.71 -3.95
C ASN A 785 -4.68 -40.39 -4.64
N LEU A 786 -5.45 -39.31 -4.46
CA LEU A 786 -5.16 -37.99 -5.01
C LEU A 786 -4.08 -37.25 -4.19
N GLU A 787 -2.84 -37.75 -4.22
CA GLU A 787 -1.71 -37.29 -3.39
C GLU A 787 -1.34 -35.79 -3.50
N SER A 788 -1.82 -35.10 -4.54
CA SER A 788 -1.58 -33.66 -4.76
C SER A 788 -2.76 -32.77 -4.40
N LEU A 789 -3.90 -33.34 -3.97
CA LEU A 789 -5.13 -32.60 -3.75
C LEU A 789 -4.99 -31.62 -2.59
N ARG A 790 -5.29 -30.35 -2.86
CA ARG A 790 -5.21 -29.24 -1.90
C ARG A 790 -6.58 -28.70 -1.54
N LYS A 791 -7.55 -28.72 -2.45
CA LYS A 791 -8.92 -28.29 -2.16
C LYS A 791 -9.93 -29.28 -2.70
N LEU A 792 -10.86 -29.67 -1.84
CA LEU A 792 -12.00 -30.51 -2.15
C LEU A 792 -13.29 -29.82 -1.70
N SER A 793 -14.25 -29.67 -2.62
CA SER A 793 -15.59 -29.16 -2.30
C SER A 793 -16.64 -30.11 -2.86
N VAL A 794 -17.50 -30.65 -1.99
CA VAL A 794 -18.58 -31.60 -2.33
C VAL A 794 -19.91 -31.14 -1.72
N GLY A 795 -20.10 -29.83 -1.57
CA GLY A 795 -21.28 -29.28 -0.90
C GLY A 795 -22.57 -29.39 -1.73
N LYS A 796 -23.74 -29.33 -1.07
CA LYS A 796 -25.07 -29.40 -1.70
C LYS A 796 -25.20 -30.61 -2.64
N SER A 797 -24.66 -31.74 -2.21
CA SER A 797 -24.69 -33.02 -2.93
C SER A 797 -25.64 -34.01 -2.25
N GLY A 798 -25.98 -35.10 -2.95
CA GLY A 798 -26.81 -36.18 -2.44
C GLY A 798 -26.05 -37.22 -1.61
N ILE A 799 -24.76 -36.99 -1.34
CA ILE A 799 -23.88 -37.98 -0.71
C ILE A 799 -24.35 -38.37 0.68
N LYS A 800 -24.30 -39.67 0.96
CA LYS A 800 -24.64 -40.24 2.28
C LYS A 800 -23.42 -40.36 3.19
N GLU A 801 -22.26 -40.60 2.61
CA GLU A 801 -21.02 -40.93 3.30
C GLU A 801 -19.83 -40.34 2.52
N LEU A 802 -18.75 -40.03 3.24
CA LEU A 802 -17.44 -39.73 2.64
C LEU A 802 -16.60 -41.00 2.69
N PRO A 803 -15.84 -41.34 1.63
CA PRO A 803 -14.99 -42.52 1.62
C PRO A 803 -13.87 -42.39 2.67
N ASP A 804 -13.61 -43.44 3.45
CA ASP A 804 -12.57 -43.44 4.48
C ASP A 804 -11.17 -43.09 3.94
N SER A 805 -10.91 -43.42 2.67
CA SER A 805 -9.65 -43.09 2.00
C SER A 805 -9.38 -41.58 1.96
N ILE A 806 -10.39 -40.71 2.09
CA ILE A 806 -10.21 -39.24 2.14
C ILE A 806 -9.18 -38.83 3.21
N CYS A 807 -9.08 -39.59 4.31
CA CYS A 807 -8.12 -39.39 5.39
C CYS A 807 -6.65 -39.53 4.97
N ASN A 808 -6.37 -40.09 3.78
CA ASN A 808 -5.02 -40.24 3.23
C ASN A 808 -4.52 -38.97 2.50
N LEU A 809 -5.36 -37.94 2.32
CA LEU A 809 -5.03 -36.73 1.58
C LEU A 809 -4.15 -35.76 2.40
N LYS A 810 -2.89 -36.11 2.63
CA LYS A 810 -1.95 -35.37 3.50
C LYS A 810 -1.69 -33.91 3.09
N LYS A 811 -1.92 -33.56 1.81
CA LYS A 811 -1.75 -32.19 1.27
C LYS A 811 -3.03 -31.37 1.20
N LEU A 812 -4.17 -31.92 1.66
CA LEU A 812 -5.45 -31.22 1.62
C LEU A 812 -5.45 -30.05 2.60
N ILE A 813 -5.73 -28.85 2.10
CA ILE A 813 -5.77 -27.58 2.85
C ILE A 813 -7.20 -27.16 3.12
N PHE A 814 -8.10 -27.42 2.18
CA PHE A 814 -9.49 -26.99 2.25
C PHE A 814 -10.44 -28.15 1.96
N LEU A 815 -11.37 -28.40 2.88
CA LEU A 815 -12.46 -29.35 2.73
C LEU A 815 -13.81 -28.65 2.98
N SER A 816 -14.68 -28.67 1.98
CA SER A 816 -16.06 -28.17 2.11
C SER A 816 -17.08 -29.24 1.75
N ILE A 817 -18.01 -29.47 2.67
CA ILE A 817 -19.14 -30.41 2.60
C ILE A 817 -20.44 -29.71 3.03
N GLU A 818 -20.50 -28.39 2.80
CA GLU A 818 -21.63 -27.57 3.19
C GLU A 818 -22.92 -28.03 2.49
N LYS A 819 -24.08 -27.99 3.16
CA LYS A 819 -25.40 -28.38 2.61
C LYS A 819 -25.51 -29.85 2.19
N CYS A 820 -24.65 -30.74 2.69
CA CYS A 820 -24.80 -32.18 2.52
C CYS A 820 -25.78 -32.71 3.58
N VAL A 821 -27.08 -32.63 3.29
CA VAL A 821 -28.14 -32.93 4.27
C VAL A 821 -28.25 -34.41 4.63
N ASN A 822 -27.80 -35.31 3.74
CA ASN A 822 -27.81 -36.76 3.95
C ASN A 822 -26.50 -37.28 4.57
N LEU A 823 -25.48 -36.42 4.73
CA LEU A 823 -24.19 -36.79 5.30
C LEU A 823 -24.25 -36.69 6.83
N HIS A 824 -24.37 -37.83 7.50
CA HIS A 824 -24.61 -37.89 8.94
C HIS A 824 -23.35 -37.95 9.81
N TYR A 825 -22.26 -38.51 9.27
CA TYR A 825 -21.00 -38.72 9.98
C TYR A 825 -19.82 -38.37 9.07
N LEU A 826 -18.69 -38.01 9.69
CA LEU A 826 -17.40 -37.89 9.02
C LEU A 826 -16.54 -39.10 9.38
N PRO A 827 -15.57 -39.50 8.53
CA PRO A 827 -14.67 -40.61 8.82
C PRO A 827 -13.94 -40.44 10.16
N GLU A 828 -13.82 -41.53 10.94
CA GLU A 828 -13.25 -41.48 12.29
C GLU A 828 -11.80 -40.97 12.31
N ASN A 829 -11.04 -41.20 11.24
CA ASN A 829 -9.63 -40.82 11.10
C ASN A 829 -9.41 -39.48 10.38
N LEU A 830 -10.40 -38.58 10.35
CA LEU A 830 -10.29 -37.27 9.68
C LEU A 830 -9.09 -36.43 10.17
N GLY A 831 -8.67 -36.63 11.42
CA GLY A 831 -7.46 -36.06 12.01
C GLY A 831 -6.14 -36.33 11.28
N ASN A 832 -6.11 -37.31 10.36
CA ASN A 832 -4.93 -37.65 9.57
C ASN A 832 -4.62 -36.62 8.46
N LEU A 833 -5.47 -35.63 8.23
CA LEU A 833 -5.29 -34.56 7.24
C LEU A 833 -4.32 -33.47 7.74
N GLU A 834 -3.04 -33.80 7.84
CA GLU A 834 -1.98 -32.97 8.46
C GLU A 834 -1.83 -31.53 7.90
N SER A 835 -2.30 -31.27 6.69
CA SER A 835 -2.25 -29.95 6.04
C SER A 835 -3.56 -29.17 6.11
N LEU A 836 -4.62 -29.70 6.73
CA LEU A 836 -5.95 -29.09 6.66
C LEU A 836 -5.99 -27.79 7.47
N GLU A 837 -6.31 -26.70 6.79
CA GLU A 837 -6.45 -25.37 7.39
C GLU A 837 -7.93 -24.99 7.54
N ARG A 838 -8.81 -25.45 6.64
CA ARG A 838 -10.22 -25.05 6.65
C ARG A 838 -11.15 -26.23 6.44
N LEU A 839 -12.07 -26.43 7.39
CA LEU A 839 -13.16 -27.40 7.30
C LEU A 839 -14.51 -26.68 7.39
N LEU A 840 -15.27 -26.73 6.29
CA LEU A 840 -16.61 -26.12 6.20
C LEU A 840 -17.66 -27.21 6.02
N ALA A 841 -18.54 -27.37 7.00
CA ALA A 841 -19.62 -28.35 7.02
C ALA A 841 -20.97 -27.71 7.36
N ASN A 842 -21.15 -26.44 7.01
CA ASN A 842 -22.36 -25.67 7.30
C ASN A 842 -23.60 -26.29 6.67
N ASP A 843 -24.77 -26.16 7.30
CA ASP A 843 -26.06 -26.66 6.82
C ASP A 843 -26.04 -28.17 6.46
N SER A 844 -25.15 -28.97 7.06
CA SER A 844 -25.04 -30.41 6.80
C SER A 844 -25.84 -31.26 7.78
N GLY A 845 -26.06 -32.53 7.43
CA GLY A 845 -26.77 -33.52 8.24
C GLY A 845 -25.96 -34.10 9.41
N ILE A 846 -24.77 -33.57 9.68
CA ILE A 846 -23.80 -34.11 10.63
C ILE A 846 -24.38 -34.12 12.04
N LYS A 847 -24.31 -35.28 12.69
CA LYS A 847 -24.78 -35.48 14.06
C LYS A 847 -23.68 -35.22 15.10
N GLU A 848 -22.46 -35.66 14.79
CA GLU A 848 -21.28 -35.58 15.67
C GLU A 848 -20.02 -35.39 14.82
N LEU A 849 -19.02 -34.71 15.38
CA LEU A 849 -17.68 -34.59 14.80
C LEU A 849 -16.76 -35.66 15.41
N PRO A 850 -15.88 -36.31 14.63
CA PRO A 850 -14.95 -37.30 15.17
C PRO A 850 -13.90 -36.65 16.08
N GLU A 851 -13.54 -37.29 17.19
CA GLU A 851 -12.51 -36.79 18.13
C GLU A 851 -11.16 -36.55 17.45
N SER A 852 -10.82 -37.32 16.41
CA SER A 852 -9.57 -37.15 15.67
C SER A 852 -9.41 -35.77 15.03
N ILE A 853 -10.49 -35.00 14.81
CA ILE A 853 -10.40 -33.64 14.26
C ILE A 853 -9.49 -32.74 15.11
N CYS A 854 -9.37 -33.02 16.41
CA CYS A 854 -8.51 -32.31 17.35
C CYS A 854 -7.00 -32.51 17.09
N ASN A 855 -6.62 -33.47 16.22
CA ASN A 855 -5.24 -33.69 15.80
C ASN A 855 -4.79 -32.73 14.67
N LEU A 856 -5.71 -31.94 14.10
CA LEU A 856 -5.45 -31.05 12.97
C LEU A 856 -4.75 -29.76 13.41
N LYS A 857 -3.45 -29.83 13.67
CA LYS A 857 -2.65 -28.71 14.22
C LYS A 857 -2.66 -27.43 13.39
N LYS A 858 -2.88 -27.54 12.08
CA LYS A 858 -2.93 -26.40 11.13
C LYS A 858 -4.34 -25.84 10.90
N LEU A 859 -5.38 -26.43 11.51
CA LEU A 859 -6.76 -26.02 11.28
C LEU A 859 -6.98 -24.62 11.84
N THR A 860 -7.21 -23.65 10.96
CA THR A 860 -7.49 -22.25 11.30
C THR A 860 -8.97 -21.93 11.32
N CYS A 861 -9.78 -22.66 10.55
CA CYS A 861 -11.21 -22.41 10.43
C CYS A 861 -12.02 -23.72 10.50
N LEU A 862 -12.87 -23.82 11.52
CA LEU A 862 -13.83 -24.90 11.70
C LEU A 862 -15.25 -24.33 11.72
N SER A 863 -16.07 -24.71 10.75
CA SER A 863 -17.43 -24.20 10.61
C SER A 863 -18.43 -25.34 10.44
N THR A 864 -19.32 -25.51 11.42
CA THR A 864 -20.48 -26.42 11.42
C THR A 864 -21.78 -25.63 11.61
N ALA A 865 -21.81 -24.40 11.11
CA ALA A 865 -22.95 -23.50 11.24
C ALA A 865 -24.22 -24.12 10.65
N ARG A 866 -25.33 -24.00 11.35
CA ARG A 866 -26.67 -24.49 10.99
C ARG A 866 -26.77 -26.00 10.76
N CYS A 867 -25.85 -26.79 11.34
CA CYS A 867 -26.06 -28.23 11.43
C CYS A 867 -27.19 -28.49 12.45
N GLU A 868 -28.37 -28.86 11.96
CA GLU A 868 -29.57 -29.00 12.81
C GLU A 868 -29.44 -30.15 13.83
N ASN A 869 -28.67 -31.19 13.48
CA ASN A 869 -28.54 -32.41 14.27
C ASN A 869 -27.27 -32.47 15.13
N LEU A 870 -26.38 -31.47 15.05
CA LEU A 870 -25.10 -31.48 15.78
C LEU A 870 -25.33 -31.24 17.27
N GLN A 871 -25.12 -32.26 18.10
CA GLN A 871 -25.46 -32.19 19.53
C GLN A 871 -24.33 -31.68 20.42
N SER A 872 -23.08 -32.00 20.07
CA SER A 872 -21.88 -31.64 20.83
C SER A 872 -20.68 -31.45 19.92
N LEU A 873 -19.67 -30.74 20.42
CA LEU A 873 -18.33 -30.64 19.84
C LEU A 873 -17.37 -31.61 20.56
N PRO A 874 -16.23 -32.00 19.95
CA PRO A 874 -15.24 -32.89 20.57
C PRO A 874 -14.66 -32.36 21.89
N GLU A 875 -14.40 -33.23 22.86
CA GLU A 875 -13.95 -32.80 24.20
C GLU A 875 -12.54 -32.17 24.17
N ASN A 876 -11.66 -32.66 23.28
CA ASN A 876 -10.27 -32.23 23.17
C ASN A 876 -10.04 -31.06 22.19
N LEU A 877 -11.04 -30.21 21.93
CA LEU A 877 -10.90 -29.08 20.99
C LEU A 877 -9.72 -28.14 21.30
N GLY A 878 -9.28 -28.10 22.56
CA GLY A 878 -8.11 -27.33 23.01
C GLY A 878 -6.79 -27.73 22.37
N HIS A 879 -6.68 -28.89 21.72
CA HIS A 879 -5.48 -29.32 21.01
C HIS A 879 -5.31 -28.66 19.64
N LEU A 880 -6.30 -27.89 19.16
CA LEU A 880 -6.22 -27.16 17.90
C LEU A 880 -5.38 -25.89 18.07
N GLU A 881 -4.07 -26.05 18.00
CA GLU A 881 -3.07 -24.99 18.26
C GLU A 881 -3.23 -23.75 17.35
N SER A 882 -3.71 -23.91 16.11
CA SER A 882 -3.82 -22.82 15.12
C SER A 882 -5.24 -22.31 14.88
N LEU A 883 -6.25 -22.75 15.64
CA LEU A 883 -7.65 -22.44 15.34
C LEU A 883 -7.96 -20.97 15.64
N ASP A 884 -8.24 -20.21 14.59
CA ASP A 884 -8.54 -18.78 14.59
C ASP A 884 -10.05 -18.50 14.56
N GLU A 885 -10.81 -19.33 13.86
CA GLU A 885 -12.25 -19.16 13.65
C GLU A 885 -13.03 -20.45 13.94
N LEU A 886 -13.98 -20.37 14.88
CA LEU A 886 -14.94 -21.43 15.20
C LEU A 886 -16.38 -20.94 15.04
N ARG A 887 -17.13 -21.56 14.13
CA ARG A 887 -18.55 -21.29 13.91
C ARG A 887 -19.38 -22.56 14.11
N ALA A 888 -20.07 -22.68 15.24
CA ALA A 888 -20.88 -23.83 15.61
C ALA A 888 -22.30 -23.42 16.04
N PHE A 889 -22.89 -22.46 15.33
CA PHE A 889 -24.22 -21.92 15.64
C PHE A 889 -25.33 -22.80 15.06
N GLY A 890 -26.32 -23.25 15.83
CA GLY A 890 -27.40 -24.10 15.33
C GLY A 890 -28.29 -24.66 16.45
N PRO A 891 -29.55 -25.05 16.18
CA PRO A 891 -30.50 -25.39 17.22
C PRO A 891 -30.15 -26.68 18.00
N GLY A 892 -29.33 -27.56 17.43
CA GLY A 892 -28.99 -28.86 18.00
C GLY A 892 -27.96 -28.83 19.13
N LEU A 893 -27.09 -27.81 19.20
CA LEU A 893 -25.95 -27.79 20.11
C LEU A 893 -26.40 -27.58 21.56
N LYS A 894 -26.12 -28.55 22.44
CA LYS A 894 -26.57 -28.56 23.83
C LYS A 894 -25.52 -28.06 24.83
N ARG A 895 -24.24 -28.37 24.58
CA ARG A 895 -23.12 -28.06 25.49
C ARG A 895 -21.84 -27.75 24.71
N LEU A 896 -20.95 -26.99 25.34
CA LEU A 896 -19.60 -26.74 24.86
C LEU A 896 -18.58 -27.51 25.72
N PRO A 897 -17.55 -28.12 25.11
CA PRO A 897 -16.52 -28.83 25.85
C PRO A 897 -15.63 -27.85 26.62
N HIS A 898 -15.16 -28.24 27.81
CA HIS A 898 -14.26 -27.40 28.62
C HIS A 898 -12.93 -27.12 27.91
N GLY A 899 -12.46 -28.05 27.08
CA GLY A 899 -11.23 -27.92 26.31
C GLY A 899 -11.20 -26.72 25.37
N ILE A 900 -12.35 -26.14 25.01
CA ILE A 900 -12.42 -24.95 24.15
C ILE A 900 -11.65 -23.75 24.72
N CYS A 901 -11.58 -23.63 26.04
CA CYS A 901 -10.85 -22.55 26.74
C CYS A 901 -9.33 -22.57 26.50
N ASN A 902 -8.79 -23.67 25.95
CA ASN A 902 -7.35 -23.82 25.71
C ASN A 902 -6.92 -23.45 24.28
N VAL A 903 -7.85 -23.01 23.43
CA VAL A 903 -7.56 -22.61 22.04
C VAL A 903 -7.01 -21.18 22.01
N LYS A 904 -5.70 -21.03 22.19
CA LYS A 904 -5.06 -19.72 22.42
C LYS A 904 -5.15 -18.74 21.24
N GLU A 905 -5.18 -19.24 20.02
CA GLU A 905 -5.19 -18.42 18.79
C GLU A 905 -6.61 -18.04 18.33
N LEU A 906 -7.67 -18.44 19.05
CA LEU A 906 -9.05 -18.22 18.63
C LEU A 906 -9.44 -16.74 18.69
N ARG A 907 -9.68 -16.12 17.54
CA ARG A 907 -10.13 -14.71 17.43
C ARG A 907 -11.63 -14.59 17.21
N PHE A 908 -12.24 -15.53 16.52
CA PHE A 908 -13.65 -15.48 16.13
C PHE A 908 -14.40 -16.71 16.66
N PHE A 909 -15.29 -16.49 17.62
CA PHE A 909 -16.10 -17.56 18.21
C PHE A 909 -17.60 -17.28 18.08
N ASN A 910 -18.32 -18.13 17.35
CA ASN A 910 -19.75 -17.97 17.09
C ASN A 910 -20.55 -19.25 17.37
N VAL A 911 -21.39 -19.17 18.41
CA VAL A 911 -22.38 -20.18 18.84
C VAL A 911 -23.76 -19.55 19.02
N GLY A 912 -24.07 -18.51 18.23
CA GLY A 912 -25.41 -17.92 18.23
C GLY A 912 -26.51 -18.92 17.83
N GLY A 913 -27.78 -18.61 18.03
CA GLY A 913 -28.90 -19.47 17.61
C GLY A 913 -28.95 -20.86 18.26
N CYS A 914 -28.03 -21.19 19.17
CA CYS A 914 -28.00 -22.44 19.93
C CYS A 914 -29.00 -22.35 21.08
N ILE A 915 -30.28 -22.53 20.76
CA ILE A 915 -31.40 -22.37 21.70
C ILE A 915 -31.33 -23.35 22.90
N ASN A 916 -30.63 -24.48 22.74
CA ASN A 916 -30.46 -25.49 23.78
C ASN A 916 -29.14 -25.34 24.57
N LEU A 917 -28.28 -24.39 24.19
CA LEU A 917 -27.05 -24.08 24.91
C LEU A 917 -27.36 -23.13 26.07
N ASN A 918 -27.38 -23.67 27.30
CA ASN A 918 -27.82 -22.93 28.48
C ASN A 918 -26.69 -22.24 29.26
N GLU A 919 -25.44 -22.66 29.06
CA GLU A 919 -24.27 -22.18 29.80
C GLU A 919 -23.03 -22.11 28.92
N LEU A 920 -22.11 -21.20 29.28
CA LEU A 920 -20.76 -21.11 28.72
C LEU A 920 -19.76 -21.59 29.78
N PRO A 921 -18.61 -22.16 29.38
CA PRO A 921 -17.58 -22.57 30.34
C PRO A 921 -17.07 -21.40 31.20
N GLU A 922 -16.92 -21.60 32.51
CA GLU A 922 -16.37 -20.56 33.42
C GLU A 922 -14.90 -20.21 33.11
N CYS A 923 -14.17 -21.03 32.34
CA CYS A 923 -12.80 -20.74 31.90
C CYS A 923 -12.71 -19.89 30.60
N LEU A 924 -13.83 -19.37 30.08
CA LEU A 924 -13.85 -18.70 28.77
C LEU A 924 -12.86 -17.53 28.66
N GLY A 925 -12.54 -16.89 29.79
CA GLY A 925 -11.53 -15.82 29.88
C GLY A 925 -10.11 -16.20 29.46
N ASN A 926 -9.79 -17.49 29.36
CA ASN A 926 -8.47 -17.98 28.92
C ASN A 926 -8.22 -17.78 27.40
N LEU A 927 -9.24 -17.37 26.64
CA LEU A 927 -9.12 -17.10 25.20
C LEU A 927 -8.49 -15.73 24.95
N GLU A 928 -7.18 -15.62 25.21
CA GLU A 928 -6.44 -14.35 25.19
C GLU A 928 -6.52 -13.61 23.84
N SER A 929 -6.64 -14.33 22.72
CA SER A 929 -6.69 -13.76 21.37
C SER A 929 -8.10 -13.37 20.90
N LEU A 930 -9.15 -13.62 21.70
CA LEU A 930 -10.52 -13.50 21.22
C LEU A 930 -10.91 -12.05 20.92
N GLU A 931 -11.31 -11.78 19.67
CA GLU A 931 -11.71 -10.46 19.20
C GLU A 931 -13.23 -10.33 19.03
N LEU A 932 -13.92 -11.42 18.67
CA LEU A 932 -15.37 -11.46 18.45
C LEU A 932 -16.00 -12.68 19.13
N LEU A 933 -16.96 -12.42 20.02
CA LEU A 933 -17.79 -13.44 20.64
C LEU A 933 -19.25 -13.25 20.26
N VAL A 934 -19.84 -14.25 19.59
CA VAL A 934 -21.26 -14.26 19.18
C VAL A 934 -21.99 -15.42 19.83
N VAL A 935 -22.93 -15.10 20.71
CA VAL A 935 -23.80 -16.07 21.38
C VAL A 935 -25.28 -15.68 21.32
N SER A 936 -25.62 -14.65 20.52
CA SER A 936 -26.99 -14.15 20.31
C SER A 936 -27.99 -15.26 19.99
N HIS A 937 -29.23 -15.15 20.48
CA HIS A 937 -30.32 -16.10 20.28
C HIS A 937 -30.05 -17.52 20.82
N SER A 938 -29.26 -17.62 21.89
CA SER A 938 -29.01 -18.89 22.60
C SER A 938 -29.87 -19.02 23.87
N GLY A 939 -29.81 -20.19 24.51
CA GLY A 939 -30.43 -20.45 25.81
C GLY A 939 -29.65 -19.89 27.02
N ILE A 940 -28.58 -19.13 26.79
CA ILE A 940 -27.66 -18.67 27.85
C ILE A 940 -28.37 -17.69 28.79
N LYS A 941 -28.36 -18.02 30.08
CA LYS A 941 -28.96 -17.19 31.14
C LYS A 941 -27.94 -16.38 31.93
N LYS A 942 -26.67 -16.79 31.94
CA LYS A 942 -25.61 -16.11 32.70
C LYS A 942 -24.33 -16.12 31.89
N LEU A 943 -23.68 -14.96 31.80
CA LEU A 943 -22.34 -14.83 31.23
C LEU A 943 -21.28 -15.11 32.33
N PRO A 944 -20.26 -15.94 32.08
CA PRO A 944 -19.27 -16.30 33.10
C PRO A 944 -18.42 -15.08 33.50
N SER A 945 -17.96 -15.08 34.75
CA SER A 945 -17.23 -13.94 35.32
C SER A 945 -15.86 -13.71 34.66
N SER A 946 -15.26 -14.79 34.16
CA SER A 946 -13.98 -14.79 33.44
C SER A 946 -14.02 -14.04 32.11
N VAL A 947 -15.19 -13.71 31.54
CA VAL A 947 -15.27 -12.89 30.31
C VAL A 947 -14.51 -11.57 30.45
N ASN A 948 -14.38 -11.03 31.65
CA ASN A 948 -13.57 -9.84 31.93
C ASN A 948 -12.07 -10.00 31.66
N GLN A 949 -11.56 -11.23 31.51
CA GLN A 949 -10.16 -11.49 31.19
C GLN A 949 -9.86 -11.37 29.69
N LEU A 950 -10.90 -11.26 28.85
CA LEU A 950 -10.79 -11.14 27.40
C LEU A 950 -10.38 -9.72 26.97
N SER A 951 -9.14 -9.34 27.27
CA SER A 951 -8.62 -7.98 27.04
C SER A 951 -8.66 -7.56 25.56
N ASN A 952 -8.48 -8.50 24.63
CA ASN A 952 -8.50 -8.23 23.18
C ASN A 952 -9.91 -8.20 22.57
N LEU A 953 -10.97 -8.47 23.35
CA LEU A 953 -12.33 -8.56 22.84
C LEU A 953 -12.80 -7.20 22.32
N ARG A 954 -13.18 -7.18 21.05
CA ARG A 954 -13.57 -5.97 20.34
C ARG A 954 -15.08 -5.88 20.10
N SER A 955 -15.75 -7.01 19.93
CA SER A 955 -17.20 -7.06 19.74
C SER A 955 -17.85 -8.23 20.48
N LEU A 956 -18.94 -7.93 21.20
CA LEU A 956 -19.68 -8.88 22.04
C LEU A 956 -21.16 -8.91 21.66
N HIS A 957 -21.62 -10.03 21.12
CA HIS A 957 -22.97 -10.21 20.60
C HIS A 957 -23.77 -11.21 21.43
N LEU A 958 -24.73 -10.69 22.20
CA LEU A 958 -25.55 -11.38 23.20
C LEU A 958 -27.07 -11.24 22.95
N GLY A 959 -27.49 -10.58 21.86
CA GLY A 959 -28.88 -10.25 21.62
C GLY A 959 -29.80 -11.48 21.54
N GLY A 960 -31.00 -11.42 22.11
CA GLY A 960 -32.00 -12.48 22.08
C GLY A 960 -31.82 -13.59 23.11
N CYS A 961 -30.83 -13.47 24.01
CA CYS A 961 -30.66 -14.37 25.15
C CYS A 961 -31.62 -13.96 26.27
N LYS A 962 -32.75 -14.67 26.41
CA LYS A 962 -33.82 -14.28 27.34
C LYS A 962 -33.42 -14.49 28.81
N GLY A 963 -33.57 -13.45 29.63
CA GLY A 963 -33.26 -13.51 31.06
C GLY A 963 -31.77 -13.49 31.37
N LEU A 964 -30.97 -12.94 30.45
CA LEU A 964 -29.51 -12.86 30.57
C LEU A 964 -29.08 -11.98 31.74
N MET A 965 -28.31 -12.57 32.65
CA MET A 965 -27.57 -11.85 33.70
C MET A 965 -26.16 -11.53 33.21
N ILE A 966 -25.81 -10.24 33.21
CA ILE A 966 -24.52 -9.72 32.73
C ILE A 966 -23.65 -9.36 33.96
N PRO A 967 -22.42 -9.91 34.10
CA PRO A 967 -21.48 -9.52 35.14
C PRO A 967 -20.98 -8.08 34.93
N ALA A 968 -20.26 -7.53 35.91
CA ALA A 968 -19.60 -6.24 35.75
C ALA A 968 -18.51 -6.35 34.67
N LEU A 969 -18.70 -5.70 33.51
CA LEU A 969 -17.82 -5.77 32.33
C LEU A 969 -16.56 -4.90 32.48
N THR A 970 -15.86 -4.97 33.60
CA THR A 970 -14.79 -4.03 33.98
C THR A 970 -13.45 -4.25 33.28
N GLY A 971 -13.21 -5.44 32.72
CA GLY A 971 -11.93 -5.79 32.09
C GLY A 971 -11.85 -5.67 30.56
N LEU A 972 -12.94 -5.24 29.90
CA LEU A 972 -13.07 -5.22 28.43
C LEU A 972 -12.71 -3.85 27.83
N SER A 973 -11.49 -3.37 28.04
CA SER A 973 -11.07 -2.00 27.68
C SER A 973 -11.05 -1.71 26.17
N HIS A 974 -10.93 -2.73 25.31
CA HIS A 974 -10.86 -2.60 23.85
C HIS A 974 -12.20 -2.81 23.12
N LEU A 975 -13.28 -3.03 23.86
CA LEU A 975 -14.60 -3.33 23.30
C LEU A 975 -15.20 -2.12 22.57
N PHE A 976 -15.42 -2.23 21.26
CA PHE A 976 -16.00 -1.18 20.43
C PHE A 976 -17.48 -1.40 20.09
N GLU A 977 -17.98 -2.64 20.16
CA GLU A 977 -19.37 -2.98 19.84
C GLU A 977 -19.99 -3.96 20.82
N VAL A 978 -21.22 -3.65 21.27
CA VAL A 978 -22.02 -4.51 22.14
C VAL A 978 -23.43 -4.64 21.58
N VAL A 979 -23.91 -5.88 21.46
CA VAL A 979 -25.27 -6.21 21.03
C VAL A 979 -26.01 -6.97 22.13
N LEU A 980 -27.07 -6.37 22.66
CA LEU A 980 -27.90 -6.83 23.78
C LEU A 980 -29.40 -6.69 23.47
N GLU A 981 -29.77 -6.72 22.19
CA GLU A 981 -31.16 -6.53 21.79
C GLU A 981 -32.05 -7.69 22.24
N PHE A 982 -33.29 -7.44 22.67
CA PHE A 982 -34.29 -8.47 23.00
C PHE A 982 -33.85 -9.50 24.06
N CYS A 983 -33.02 -9.11 25.02
CA CYS A 983 -32.58 -9.99 26.12
C CYS A 983 -33.57 -10.05 27.30
N GLY A 984 -34.57 -9.17 27.34
CA GLY A 984 -35.54 -9.08 28.44
C GLY A 984 -34.96 -8.43 29.70
N LEU A 985 -34.01 -7.51 29.54
CA LEU A 985 -33.39 -6.78 30.65
C LEU A 985 -34.41 -5.84 31.29
N LEU A 986 -34.61 -5.96 32.61
CA LEU A 986 -35.51 -5.10 33.40
C LEU A 986 -34.84 -3.78 33.83
N GLU A 987 -33.51 -3.78 33.92
CA GLU A 987 -32.70 -2.60 34.24
C GLU A 987 -31.58 -2.45 33.21
N PHE A 988 -31.15 -1.20 32.97
CA PHE A 988 -30.03 -0.94 32.09
C PHE A 988 -28.71 -1.40 32.76
N PRO A 989 -27.81 -2.11 32.07
CA PRO A 989 -26.56 -2.57 32.67
C PRO A 989 -25.58 -1.40 32.85
N ASN A 990 -25.63 -0.72 34.01
CA ASN A 990 -24.85 0.49 34.30
C ASN A 990 -23.33 0.32 34.06
N ASN A 991 -22.80 -0.89 34.24
CA ASN A 991 -21.38 -1.21 34.05
C ASN A 991 -20.91 -1.08 32.58
N ILE A 992 -21.82 -1.09 31.59
CA ILE A 992 -21.49 -0.83 30.17
C ILE A 992 -20.98 0.60 29.98
N CYS A 993 -21.41 1.54 30.83
CA CYS A 993 -20.99 2.93 30.77
C CYS A 993 -19.49 3.13 31.11
N ASN A 994 -18.82 2.11 31.64
CA ASN A 994 -17.38 2.15 31.93
C ASN A 994 -16.51 1.77 30.71
N LEU A 995 -17.12 1.34 29.60
CA LEU A 995 -16.42 0.88 28.40
C LEU A 995 -16.04 2.07 27.49
N VAL A 996 -14.96 2.77 27.85
CA VAL A 996 -14.53 4.03 27.19
C VAL A 996 -14.25 3.90 25.68
N SER A 997 -13.94 2.70 25.18
CA SER A 997 -13.68 2.44 23.76
C SER A 997 -14.94 2.13 22.92
N LEU A 998 -16.10 2.03 23.58
CA LEU A 998 -17.36 1.62 22.95
C LEU A 998 -17.83 2.65 21.92
N ARG A 999 -18.02 2.21 20.67
CA ARG A 999 -18.48 3.02 19.54
C ARG A 999 -19.92 2.70 19.13
N THR A 1000 -20.36 1.46 19.34
CA THR A 1000 -21.68 1.01 18.91
C THR A 1000 -22.36 0.20 20.01
N LEU A 1001 -23.56 0.60 20.40
CA LEU A 1001 -24.38 -0.10 21.39
C LEU A 1001 -25.77 -0.38 20.83
N TYR A 1002 -26.12 -1.66 20.69
CA TYR A 1002 -27.48 -2.10 20.37
C TYR A 1002 -28.10 -2.74 21.62
N ILE A 1003 -29.13 -2.13 22.19
CA ILE A 1003 -29.79 -2.62 23.42
C ILE A 1003 -31.32 -2.53 23.31
N GLY A 1004 -31.83 -2.39 22.08
CA GLY A 1004 -33.25 -2.32 21.79
C GLY A 1004 -34.05 -3.56 22.22
N GLY A 1005 -35.36 -3.43 22.42
CA GLY A 1005 -36.25 -4.56 22.69
C GLY A 1005 -36.18 -5.09 24.13
N ASN A 1006 -35.64 -4.31 25.05
CA ASN A 1006 -35.59 -4.61 26.48
C ASN A 1006 -36.65 -3.81 27.27
N ASP A 1007 -36.86 -4.15 28.54
CA ASP A 1007 -38.00 -3.71 29.35
C ASP A 1007 -37.62 -2.71 30.47
N PHE A 1008 -36.46 -2.07 30.38
CA PHE A 1008 -36.05 -1.03 31.33
C PHE A 1008 -36.82 0.28 31.15
N GLU A 1009 -37.04 1.00 32.27
CA GLU A 1009 -37.81 2.25 32.28
C GLU A 1009 -36.96 3.51 32.02
N SER A 1010 -35.67 3.44 32.32
CA SER A 1010 -34.72 4.54 32.19
C SER A 1010 -33.32 4.04 31.84
N ILE A 1011 -32.48 4.96 31.36
CA ILE A 1011 -31.05 4.77 31.09
C ILE A 1011 -30.30 5.61 32.13
N PRO A 1012 -29.17 5.13 32.69
CA PRO A 1012 -28.41 5.88 33.68
C PRO A 1012 -27.76 7.14 33.10
N ASP A 1013 -27.64 8.18 33.93
CA ASP A 1013 -26.97 9.43 33.57
C ASP A 1013 -25.49 9.24 33.24
N THR A 1014 -24.87 8.15 33.70
CA THR A 1014 -23.47 7.81 33.42
C THR A 1014 -23.22 7.48 31.94
N ILE A 1015 -24.26 7.26 31.12
CA ILE A 1015 -24.10 6.99 29.68
C ILE A 1015 -23.37 8.12 28.94
N LYS A 1016 -23.46 9.37 29.44
CA LYS A 1016 -22.75 10.52 28.89
C LYS A 1016 -21.22 10.41 28.92
N HIS A 1017 -20.68 9.53 29.77
CA HIS A 1017 -19.24 9.30 29.87
C HIS A 1017 -18.68 8.45 28.70
N LEU A 1018 -19.54 7.84 27.89
CA LEU A 1018 -19.13 7.10 26.69
C LEU A 1018 -18.79 8.05 25.53
N SER A 1019 -17.69 8.80 25.67
CA SER A 1019 -17.28 9.87 24.74
C SER A 1019 -17.02 9.40 23.31
N ASN A 1020 -16.68 8.13 23.11
CA ASN A 1020 -16.43 7.52 21.81
C ASN A 1020 -17.67 6.88 21.17
N LEU A 1021 -18.83 6.91 21.83
CA LEU A 1021 -20.05 6.28 21.33
C LEU A 1021 -20.56 7.05 20.11
N ILE A 1022 -20.64 6.36 18.97
CA ILE A 1022 -21.08 6.91 17.68
C ILE A 1022 -22.54 6.54 17.43
N LYS A 1023 -22.92 5.30 17.76
CA LYS A 1023 -24.23 4.72 17.46
C LYS A 1023 -24.88 4.09 18.69
N LEU A 1024 -26.12 4.47 18.95
CA LEU A 1024 -26.97 3.90 20.01
C LEU A 1024 -28.32 3.45 19.43
N ASP A 1025 -28.68 2.19 19.64
CA ASP A 1025 -29.98 1.63 19.28
C ASP A 1025 -30.76 1.17 20.52
N LEU A 1026 -31.87 1.86 20.77
CA LEU A 1026 -32.85 1.67 21.84
C LEU A 1026 -34.22 1.24 21.30
N SER A 1027 -34.29 0.84 20.02
CA SER A 1027 -35.55 0.51 19.36
C SER A 1027 -36.29 -0.60 20.10
N HIS A 1028 -37.61 -0.52 20.19
CA HIS A 1028 -38.51 -1.48 20.83
C HIS A 1028 -38.43 -1.54 22.36
N CYS A 1029 -37.77 -0.59 23.03
CA CYS A 1029 -37.81 -0.46 24.49
C CYS A 1029 -39.13 0.18 24.95
N LYS A 1030 -40.21 -0.60 25.01
CA LYS A 1030 -41.58 -0.10 25.18
C LYS A 1030 -41.87 0.53 26.54
N ARG A 1031 -41.06 0.26 27.57
CA ARG A 1031 -41.19 0.82 28.93
C ARG A 1031 -40.31 2.05 29.17
N LEU A 1032 -39.42 2.40 28.23
CA LEU A 1032 -38.51 3.54 28.36
C LEU A 1032 -39.29 4.86 28.38
N LYS A 1033 -39.21 5.60 29.49
CA LYS A 1033 -40.00 6.82 29.72
C LYS A 1033 -39.27 8.10 29.30
N TYR A 1034 -37.95 8.18 29.50
CA TYR A 1034 -37.14 9.38 29.28
C TYR A 1034 -35.72 9.01 28.83
N LEU A 1035 -35.05 9.91 28.09
CA LEU A 1035 -33.62 9.81 27.76
C LEU A 1035 -32.80 10.73 28.67
N PRO A 1036 -31.73 10.24 29.33
CA PRO A 1036 -30.79 11.07 30.10
C PRO A 1036 -29.92 11.91 29.15
N GLU A 1037 -29.01 12.72 29.70
CA GLU A 1037 -27.94 13.37 28.93
C GLU A 1037 -27.13 12.32 28.16
N LEU A 1038 -27.03 12.47 26.83
CA LEU A 1038 -26.37 11.50 25.94
C LEU A 1038 -24.98 12.00 25.51
N PRO A 1039 -24.02 11.10 25.24
CA PRO A 1039 -22.73 11.49 24.66
C PRO A 1039 -22.89 11.98 23.21
N SER A 1040 -21.82 12.52 22.61
CA SER A 1040 -21.81 13.05 21.23
C SER A 1040 -22.04 11.94 20.17
N LEU A 1041 -23.31 11.60 19.92
CA LEU A 1041 -23.72 10.55 18.99
C LEU A 1041 -23.81 11.04 17.53
N SER A 1042 -23.46 10.18 16.58
CA SER A 1042 -23.78 10.38 15.15
C SER A 1042 -25.10 9.70 14.75
N MET A 1043 -25.51 8.64 15.44
CA MET A 1043 -26.72 7.87 15.12
C MET A 1043 -27.47 7.45 16.39
N LEU A 1044 -28.76 7.77 16.46
CA LEU A 1044 -29.66 7.35 17.54
C LEU A 1044 -30.94 6.75 16.96
N TYR A 1045 -31.22 5.51 17.34
CA TYR A 1045 -32.44 4.79 16.99
C TYR A 1045 -33.23 4.51 18.26
N ALA A 1046 -34.50 4.89 18.29
CA ALA A 1046 -35.41 4.64 19.41
C ALA A 1046 -36.82 4.41 18.86
N ARG A 1047 -36.93 3.48 17.90
CA ARG A 1047 -38.20 3.15 17.23
C ARG A 1047 -39.14 2.43 18.21
N ASN A 1048 -40.44 2.65 18.14
CA ASN A 1048 -41.47 1.92 18.89
C ASN A 1048 -41.26 1.94 20.42
N CYS A 1049 -40.66 3.02 20.95
CA CYS A 1049 -40.59 3.30 22.38
C CYS A 1049 -41.87 4.04 22.80
N THR A 1050 -42.97 3.31 22.90
CA THR A 1050 -44.33 3.89 22.92
C THR A 1050 -44.65 4.78 24.13
N VAL A 1051 -43.94 4.63 25.26
CA VAL A 1051 -44.15 5.45 26.46
C VAL A 1051 -43.10 6.55 26.64
N LEU A 1052 -42.18 6.71 25.68
CA LEU A 1052 -41.15 7.75 25.72
C LEU A 1052 -41.81 9.13 25.62
N LYS A 1053 -41.70 9.92 26.70
CA LYS A 1053 -42.36 11.23 26.81
C LYS A 1053 -41.47 12.38 26.36
N SER A 1054 -40.19 12.37 26.77
CA SER A 1054 -39.27 13.46 26.50
C SER A 1054 -37.91 12.94 26.04
N ALA A 1055 -37.28 13.70 25.14
CA ALA A 1055 -35.93 13.50 24.61
C ALA A 1055 -35.13 14.81 24.65
N SER A 1056 -35.28 15.56 25.75
CA SER A 1056 -34.68 16.88 25.93
C SER A 1056 -33.15 16.88 25.91
N SER A 1057 -32.50 15.76 26.18
CA SER A 1057 -31.05 15.61 26.06
C SER A 1057 -30.52 15.74 24.62
N LEU A 1058 -31.37 15.61 23.60
CA LEU A 1058 -30.97 15.76 22.19
C LEU A 1058 -30.53 17.18 21.85
N PHE A 1059 -30.91 18.19 22.64
CA PHE A 1059 -30.65 19.61 22.36
C PHE A 1059 -29.15 19.97 22.40
N GLN A 1060 -28.31 19.09 22.95
CA GLN A 1060 -26.87 19.29 23.09
C GLN A 1060 -26.04 18.53 22.04
N LEU A 1061 -26.66 17.65 21.25
CA LEU A 1061 -25.97 16.72 20.34
C LEU A 1061 -25.69 17.36 18.97
N ARG A 1062 -24.65 18.21 18.84
CA ARG A 1062 -24.31 18.90 17.57
C ARG A 1062 -23.84 17.99 16.43
N SER A 1063 -23.55 16.72 16.72
CA SER A 1063 -22.91 15.75 15.81
C SER A 1063 -23.88 14.73 15.21
N ILE A 1064 -25.16 14.72 15.60
CA ILE A 1064 -26.14 13.73 15.12
C ILE A 1064 -26.38 13.88 13.62
N LYS A 1065 -26.36 12.75 12.92
CA LYS A 1065 -26.67 12.65 11.48
C LYS A 1065 -27.97 11.89 11.25
N HIS A 1066 -28.22 10.86 12.07
CA HIS A 1066 -29.36 9.98 11.93
C HIS A 1066 -30.14 9.91 13.25
N LEU A 1067 -31.44 10.20 13.18
CA LEU A 1067 -32.36 10.18 14.31
C LEU A 1067 -33.66 9.48 13.91
N ASP A 1068 -34.09 8.49 14.69
CA ASP A 1068 -35.25 7.68 14.33
C ASP A 1068 -36.11 7.34 15.56
N PHE A 1069 -37.22 8.06 15.72
CA PHE A 1069 -38.21 7.91 16.80
C PHE A 1069 -39.56 7.41 16.29
N ARG A 1070 -39.57 6.64 15.19
CA ARG A 1070 -40.82 6.10 14.65
C ARG A 1070 -41.66 5.41 15.72
N ASP A 1071 -42.96 5.64 15.72
CA ASP A 1071 -43.95 5.08 16.65
C ASP A 1071 -43.73 5.43 18.14
N CYS A 1072 -42.99 6.50 18.45
CA CYS A 1072 -42.89 7.09 19.80
C CYS A 1072 -44.04 8.08 20.07
N LEU A 1073 -45.27 7.58 20.11
CA LEU A 1073 -46.50 8.40 20.06
C LEU A 1073 -46.68 9.41 21.21
N ASN A 1074 -46.00 9.21 22.34
CA ASN A 1074 -46.09 10.09 23.52
C ASN A 1074 -44.97 11.14 23.57
N LEU A 1075 -44.13 11.22 22.54
CA LEU A 1075 -43.00 12.11 22.49
C LEU A 1075 -43.47 13.56 22.34
N GLU A 1076 -42.97 14.47 23.18
CA GLU A 1076 -43.34 15.89 23.18
C GLU A 1076 -43.19 16.55 21.79
N ASP A 1077 -44.24 17.23 21.33
CA ASP A 1077 -44.30 17.92 20.02
C ASP A 1077 -43.18 18.97 19.83
N LYS A 1078 -42.64 19.52 20.93
CA LYS A 1078 -41.59 20.57 20.94
C LYS A 1078 -40.21 20.08 20.49
N ILE A 1079 -39.98 18.77 20.38
CA ILE A 1079 -38.68 18.22 19.97
C ILE A 1079 -38.34 18.62 18.54
N VAL A 1080 -39.34 18.73 17.67
CA VAL A 1080 -39.17 19.20 16.30
C VAL A 1080 -38.62 20.62 16.35
N ASP A 1081 -39.34 21.55 16.98
CA ASP A 1081 -38.99 22.97 17.14
C ASP A 1081 -37.58 23.21 17.71
N HIS A 1082 -37.06 22.31 18.53
CA HIS A 1082 -35.73 22.42 19.15
C HIS A 1082 -34.60 21.77 18.35
N LEU A 1083 -34.85 20.67 17.63
CA LEU A 1083 -33.92 20.13 16.62
C LEU A 1083 -33.64 21.15 15.50
N LEU A 1084 -34.44 22.19 15.40
CA LEU A 1084 -34.40 23.23 14.37
C LEU A 1084 -33.60 24.47 14.78
N ALA A 1085 -33.32 24.65 16.09
CA ALA A 1085 -32.51 25.75 16.61
C ALA A 1085 -31.00 25.42 16.63
N SER A 1086 -30.62 24.19 16.27
CA SER A 1086 -29.23 23.71 16.27
C SER A 1086 -28.62 23.88 14.87
N SER A 1087 -27.44 24.51 14.79
CA SER A 1087 -26.71 24.68 13.54
C SER A 1087 -25.98 23.40 13.14
N TRP A 1088 -26.55 22.64 12.21
CA TRP A 1088 -26.04 21.32 11.81
C TRP A 1088 -25.04 21.42 10.66
N GLN A 1089 -23.79 20.98 10.86
CA GLN A 1089 -22.73 21.10 9.85
C GLN A 1089 -22.70 19.97 8.79
N ARG A 1090 -23.58 18.95 8.85
CA ARG A 1090 -23.54 17.74 7.98
C ARG A 1090 -24.93 17.29 7.53
N GLU A 1091 -25.00 16.34 6.59
CA GLU A 1091 -26.26 15.71 6.12
C GLU A 1091 -27.09 15.15 7.29
N LEU A 1092 -28.38 15.50 7.30
CA LEU A 1092 -29.36 15.11 8.33
C LEU A 1092 -30.38 14.13 7.75
N LEU A 1093 -30.81 13.18 8.59
CA LEU A 1093 -31.85 12.22 8.26
C LEU A 1093 -32.67 11.88 9.52
N PHE A 1094 -33.88 12.44 9.61
CA PHE A 1094 -34.77 12.29 10.77
C PHE A 1094 -36.11 11.64 10.41
N CYS A 1095 -36.62 10.79 11.29
CA CYS A 1095 -37.98 10.29 11.26
C CYS A 1095 -38.61 10.36 12.65
N ILE A 1096 -39.73 11.07 12.77
CA ILE A 1096 -40.41 11.34 14.03
C ILE A 1096 -41.93 11.26 13.85
N PRO A 1097 -42.71 10.97 14.90
CA PRO A 1097 -44.16 11.05 14.86
C PRO A 1097 -44.60 12.50 14.61
N GLY A 1098 -45.62 12.72 13.78
CA GLY A 1098 -46.13 14.06 13.52
C GLY A 1098 -47.03 14.13 12.29
N ARG A 1099 -47.94 15.12 12.30
CA ARG A 1099 -49.00 15.30 11.30
C ARG A 1099 -48.82 16.52 10.41
N GLU A 1100 -47.89 17.40 10.74
CA GLU A 1100 -47.70 18.68 10.07
C GLU A 1100 -46.29 18.83 9.51
N VAL A 1101 -46.18 19.55 8.39
CA VAL A 1101 -44.89 20.03 7.91
C VAL A 1101 -44.44 21.14 8.87
N PRO A 1102 -43.19 21.13 9.35
CA PRO A 1102 -42.71 22.15 10.28
C PRO A 1102 -42.86 23.58 9.76
N LYS A 1103 -43.34 24.51 10.60
CA LYS A 1103 -43.75 25.88 10.19
C LYS A 1103 -42.65 26.73 9.56
N TRP A 1104 -41.38 26.53 9.91
CA TRP A 1104 -40.23 27.27 9.37
C TRP A 1104 -39.88 26.85 7.94
N ILE A 1105 -40.38 25.72 7.46
CA ILE A 1105 -40.15 25.29 6.07
C ILE A 1105 -40.82 26.31 5.15
N LYS A 1106 -40.03 26.96 4.28
CA LYS A 1106 -40.51 28.12 3.54
C LYS A 1106 -41.63 27.78 2.56
N TYR A 1107 -41.48 26.65 1.87
CA TYR A 1107 -42.44 26.19 0.87
C TYR A 1107 -43.11 24.91 1.38
N GLN A 1108 -44.43 24.94 1.57
CA GLN A 1108 -45.19 23.83 2.12
C GLN A 1108 -46.43 23.55 1.28
N ASN A 1109 -46.80 22.27 1.16
CA ASN A 1109 -48.10 21.83 0.69
C ASN A 1109 -48.74 20.97 1.78
N ASN A 1110 -49.92 21.40 2.25
CA ASN A 1110 -50.66 20.78 3.35
C ASN A 1110 -51.74 19.80 2.89
N SER A 1111 -51.89 19.59 1.57
CA SER A 1111 -52.87 18.69 0.98
C SER A 1111 -52.32 18.04 -0.29
N GLY A 1112 -51.27 17.21 -0.14
CA GLY A 1112 -50.74 16.39 -1.22
C GLY A 1112 -49.22 16.28 -1.26
N SER A 1113 -48.76 15.50 -2.23
CA SER A 1113 -47.36 15.12 -2.41
C SER A 1113 -46.60 15.97 -3.43
N ARG A 1114 -47.24 17.01 -4.00
CA ARG A 1114 -46.65 17.88 -5.04
C ARG A 1114 -46.45 19.29 -4.53
N LEU A 1115 -45.26 19.85 -4.67
CA LEU A 1115 -44.92 21.19 -4.19
C LEU A 1115 -44.34 22.03 -5.34
N SER A 1116 -45.01 23.12 -5.70
CA SER A 1116 -44.55 24.06 -6.73
C SER A 1116 -44.19 25.41 -6.08
N PHE A 1117 -43.02 25.95 -6.40
CA PHE A 1117 -42.54 27.21 -5.83
C PHE A 1117 -41.59 27.98 -6.75
N PRO A 1118 -41.55 29.33 -6.62
CA PRO A 1118 -40.54 30.13 -7.30
C PRO A 1118 -39.16 29.89 -6.69
N PHE A 1119 -38.19 29.55 -7.53
CA PHE A 1119 -36.81 29.29 -7.15
C PHE A 1119 -35.88 30.30 -7.83
N SER A 1120 -35.26 31.16 -7.02
CA SER A 1120 -34.21 32.09 -7.46
C SER A 1120 -32.84 31.53 -7.08
N GLN A 1121 -32.00 31.24 -8.06
CA GLN A 1121 -30.62 30.77 -7.81
C GLN A 1121 -29.84 31.78 -6.95
N PRO A 1122 -29.17 31.34 -5.87
CA PRO A 1122 -28.29 32.21 -5.09
C PRO A 1122 -27.06 32.65 -5.92
N LYS A 1123 -26.65 33.91 -5.78
CA LYS A 1123 -25.63 34.56 -6.64
C LYS A 1123 -24.16 34.21 -6.29
N ARG A 1124 -23.87 33.38 -5.27
CA ARG A 1124 -22.50 32.99 -4.85
C ARG A 1124 -22.35 31.47 -4.71
N ALA A 1125 -21.11 31.00 -4.92
CA ALA A 1125 -20.69 29.60 -4.83
C ALA A 1125 -20.48 29.11 -3.38
N GLU A 1126 -21.41 29.44 -2.47
CA GLU A 1126 -21.42 28.89 -1.11
C GLU A 1126 -22.29 27.63 -1.09
N PHE A 1127 -21.88 26.62 -0.31
CA PHE A 1127 -22.59 25.34 -0.17
C PHE A 1127 -24.01 25.57 0.35
N THR A 1128 -24.98 25.70 -0.56
CA THR A 1128 -26.38 25.88 -0.19
C THR A 1128 -26.97 24.55 0.27
N ARG A 1129 -27.62 24.55 1.43
CA ARG A 1129 -28.19 23.33 2.00
C ARG A 1129 -29.67 23.26 1.65
N PHE A 1130 -30.07 22.14 1.07
CA PHE A 1130 -31.46 21.87 0.74
C PHE A 1130 -32.08 20.99 1.82
N ILE A 1131 -33.20 21.41 2.39
CA ILE A 1131 -33.94 20.62 3.38
C ILE A 1131 -35.30 20.25 2.82
N TYR A 1132 -35.63 18.97 2.93
CA TYR A 1132 -36.83 18.37 2.40
C TYR A 1132 -37.64 17.76 3.54
N CYS A 1133 -38.96 17.87 3.43
CA CYS A 1133 -39.90 17.32 4.40
C CYS A 1133 -41.03 16.58 3.70
N ALA A 1134 -41.41 15.42 4.24
CA ALA A 1134 -42.59 14.70 3.81
C ALA A 1134 -43.34 14.13 5.02
N VAL A 1135 -44.66 14.32 5.04
CA VAL A 1135 -45.55 13.70 6.02
C VAL A 1135 -46.18 12.48 5.36
N PHE A 1136 -45.87 11.30 5.88
CA PHE A 1136 -46.39 10.05 5.38
C PHE A 1136 -47.52 9.55 6.28
N ASP A 1137 -48.67 9.24 5.69
CA ASP A 1137 -49.79 8.62 6.38
C ASP A 1137 -49.93 7.15 5.95
N PRO A 1138 -49.69 6.21 6.88
CA PRO A 1138 -49.81 4.78 6.60
C PRO A 1138 -51.26 4.34 6.32
N LYS A 1139 -52.30 5.11 6.68
CA LYS A 1139 -53.72 4.72 6.54
C LYS A 1139 -54.24 4.86 5.11
N VAL A 1140 -53.72 5.81 4.34
CA VAL A 1140 -54.04 6.03 2.91
C VAL A 1140 -53.04 5.35 1.97
N TYR A 1141 -52.06 4.66 2.55
CA TYR A 1141 -51.11 3.83 1.82
C TYR A 1141 -51.56 2.37 1.84
N HIS A 1142 -51.80 1.78 0.67
CA HIS A 1142 -52.14 0.36 0.56
C HIS A 1142 -50.88 -0.45 0.19
N PRO A 1143 -50.28 -1.18 1.14
CA PRO A 1143 -49.07 -1.93 0.89
C PRO A 1143 -49.30 -3.20 0.07
N PHE A 1144 -48.26 -3.68 -0.63
CA PHE A 1144 -48.30 -4.98 -1.26
C PHE A 1144 -48.08 -6.13 -0.25
N PRO A 1145 -48.74 -7.29 -0.41
CA PRO A 1145 -48.44 -8.46 0.42
C PRO A 1145 -47.02 -8.99 0.11
N GLY A 1146 -46.06 -8.76 1.02
CA GLY A 1146 -44.69 -9.27 0.89
C GLY A 1146 -43.68 -8.66 1.87
N ARG A 1147 -42.44 -9.20 1.89
CA ARG A 1147 -41.31 -8.62 2.65
C ARG A 1147 -40.68 -7.48 1.83
N GLY A 1148 -41.05 -6.24 2.12
CA GLY A 1148 -40.53 -5.04 1.46
C GLY A 1148 -39.90 -4.01 2.42
N SER A 1149 -39.08 -3.10 1.88
CA SER A 1149 -38.62 -1.89 2.60
C SER A 1149 -39.27 -0.64 2.01
N LEU A 1150 -39.77 0.26 2.85
CA LEU A 1150 -40.34 1.56 2.47
C LEU A 1150 -39.26 2.63 2.34
N GLN A 1151 -39.30 3.40 1.25
CA GLN A 1151 -38.43 4.54 0.99
C GLN A 1151 -39.27 5.77 0.68
N ILE A 1152 -38.78 6.95 1.05
CA ILE A 1152 -39.38 8.23 0.68
C ILE A 1152 -38.36 9.02 -0.13
N GLY A 1153 -38.80 9.57 -1.25
CA GLY A 1153 -37.97 10.33 -2.17
C GLY A 1153 -38.79 11.41 -2.86
N PHE A 1154 -38.14 12.13 -3.77
CA PHE A 1154 -38.80 13.10 -4.62
C PHE A 1154 -38.19 13.14 -6.02
N GLU A 1155 -38.96 13.66 -6.97
CA GLU A 1155 -38.51 13.94 -8.33
C GLU A 1155 -38.85 15.36 -8.74
N GLY A 1156 -37.98 16.00 -9.51
CA GLY A 1156 -38.24 17.31 -10.11
C GLY A 1156 -39.05 17.15 -11.40
N ILE A 1157 -40.20 17.81 -11.49
CA ILE A 1157 -41.09 17.80 -12.66
C ILE A 1157 -40.92 19.12 -13.44
N ASN A 1158 -40.69 19.02 -14.76
CA ASN A 1158 -40.63 20.18 -15.65
C ASN A 1158 -42.03 20.62 -16.13
N GLU A 1159 -42.12 21.75 -16.85
CA GLU A 1159 -43.39 22.29 -17.37
C GLU A 1159 -44.17 21.30 -18.27
N SER A 1160 -43.49 20.31 -18.88
CA SER A 1160 -44.11 19.25 -19.70
C SER A 1160 -44.61 18.02 -18.91
N GLY A 1161 -44.47 17.99 -17.58
CA GLY A 1161 -44.94 16.89 -16.74
C GLY A 1161 -44.02 15.66 -16.68
N HIS A 1162 -42.84 15.70 -17.30
CA HIS A 1162 -41.85 14.63 -17.27
C HIS A 1162 -40.78 14.90 -16.19
N GLY A 1163 -40.42 13.87 -15.42
CA GLY A 1163 -39.40 13.97 -14.38
C GLY A 1163 -37.99 14.17 -14.97
N GLN A 1164 -37.31 15.26 -14.63
CA GLN A 1164 -35.94 15.57 -15.11
C GLN A 1164 -34.84 15.02 -14.19
N TYR A 1165 -35.11 14.90 -12.88
CA TYR A 1165 -34.09 14.53 -11.90
C TYR A 1165 -34.67 13.61 -10.81
N HIS A 1166 -34.00 12.49 -10.55
CA HIS A 1166 -34.30 11.62 -9.42
C HIS A 1166 -33.30 11.87 -8.29
N PHE A 1167 -33.77 12.46 -7.20
CA PHE A 1167 -32.98 12.62 -5.98
C PHE A 1167 -33.48 11.61 -4.95
N CYS A 1168 -32.81 10.45 -4.90
CA CYS A 1168 -33.12 9.38 -3.96
C CYS A 1168 -32.05 9.36 -2.87
N ASN A 1169 -32.30 10.01 -1.73
CA ASN A 1169 -31.57 9.68 -0.50
C ASN A 1169 -32.19 8.42 0.08
N TYR A 1170 -31.64 7.28 -0.34
CA TYR A 1170 -32.02 5.97 0.16
C TYR A 1170 -31.81 5.94 1.68
N TRP A 1171 -32.87 5.68 2.46
CA TRP A 1171 -32.73 5.25 3.85
C TRP A 1171 -32.04 3.87 3.86
N LYS A 1172 -30.71 3.84 3.66
CA LYS A 1172 -29.85 2.66 3.83
C LYS A 1172 -29.62 2.44 5.33
N ASN A 1173 -30.66 2.04 6.05
CA ASN A 1173 -30.56 1.23 7.26
C ASN A 1173 -31.89 0.49 7.42
N HIS A 1174 -31.85 -0.79 7.09
CA HIS A 1174 -32.92 -1.78 7.05
C HIS A 1174 -34.17 -1.47 7.90
N ILE A 1175 -35.31 -1.27 7.24
CA ILE A 1175 -36.56 -1.86 7.73
C ILE A 1175 -36.68 -3.22 7.04
N ARG A 1176 -36.19 -4.29 7.67
CA ARG A 1176 -36.59 -5.65 7.29
C ARG A 1176 -37.86 -5.96 8.08
N ILE A 1177 -39.02 -5.70 7.48
CA ILE A 1177 -40.30 -6.13 8.06
C ILE A 1177 -40.36 -7.66 7.91
N SER A 1178 -40.14 -8.39 9.01
CA SER A 1178 -40.37 -9.83 9.04
C SER A 1178 -41.86 -10.09 9.25
N SER A 1179 -42.54 -10.46 8.17
CA SER A 1179 -43.83 -11.14 7.97
C SER A 1179 -45.00 -11.12 8.99
N HIS A 1180 -44.97 -10.51 10.19
CA HIS A 1180 -46.11 -10.55 11.13
C HIS A 1180 -46.39 -9.31 11.99
N ALA A 1181 -45.72 -8.14 11.86
CA ALA A 1181 -46.16 -6.94 12.59
C ALA A 1181 -45.68 -5.58 12.05
N SER A 1182 -46.66 -4.66 11.96
CA SER A 1182 -46.63 -3.18 11.98
C SER A 1182 -45.95 -2.39 10.83
N TYR A 1183 -46.79 -1.79 9.98
CA TYR A 1183 -46.53 -0.46 9.42
C TYR A 1183 -46.53 0.59 10.54
N LEU A 1184 -46.01 1.79 10.25
CA LEU A 1184 -46.15 2.96 11.11
C LEU A 1184 -47.58 3.04 11.65
N ARG A 1185 -47.74 3.26 12.95
CA ARG A 1185 -49.04 3.26 13.63
C ARG A 1185 -49.77 4.60 13.53
N SER A 1186 -49.04 5.65 13.14
CA SER A 1186 -49.52 7.02 12.99
C SER A 1186 -48.85 7.71 11.80
N GLU A 1187 -49.26 8.94 11.54
CA GLU A 1187 -48.57 9.83 10.62
C GLU A 1187 -47.15 10.14 11.15
N HIS A 1188 -46.19 10.24 10.23
CA HIS A 1188 -44.79 10.52 10.56
C HIS A 1188 -44.22 11.60 9.65
N VAL A 1189 -43.37 12.43 10.23
CA VAL A 1189 -42.60 13.46 9.52
C VAL A 1189 -41.22 12.90 9.20
N PHE A 1190 -40.87 12.94 7.93
CA PHE A 1190 -39.56 12.60 7.40
C PHE A 1190 -38.85 13.87 7.00
N LEU A 1191 -37.67 14.12 7.56
CA LEU A 1191 -36.83 15.27 7.25
C LEU A 1191 -35.46 14.77 6.79
N TRP A 1192 -34.96 15.33 5.69
CA TRP A 1192 -33.60 15.08 5.26
C TRP A 1192 -32.99 16.30 4.60
N SER A 1193 -31.67 16.39 4.64
CA SER A 1193 -30.94 17.47 3.96
C SER A 1193 -29.91 16.94 2.98
N SER A 1194 -29.69 17.67 1.90
CA SER A 1194 -28.66 17.38 0.91
C SER A 1194 -27.88 18.64 0.56
N TYR A 1195 -26.59 18.49 0.27
CA TYR A 1195 -25.81 19.52 -0.40
C TYR A 1195 -25.87 19.24 -1.91
N ALA A 1196 -26.46 20.13 -2.70
CA ALA A 1196 -26.47 19.98 -4.16
C ALA A 1196 -25.51 20.97 -4.81
N ARG A 1197 -24.76 20.52 -5.81
CA ARG A 1197 -23.95 21.43 -6.66
C ARG A 1197 -24.87 22.23 -7.59
N HIS A 1198 -24.50 23.48 -7.86
CA HIS A 1198 -25.28 24.48 -8.62
C HIS A 1198 -25.84 24.02 -10.00
N SER A 1199 -25.36 22.91 -10.56
CA SER A 1199 -25.75 22.40 -11.88
C SER A 1199 -27.15 21.76 -11.96
N HIS A 1200 -27.81 21.49 -10.83
CA HIS A 1200 -29.03 20.67 -10.78
C HIS A 1200 -30.37 21.41 -10.89
N PHE A 1201 -30.40 22.73 -10.72
CA PHE A 1201 -31.66 23.50 -10.71
C PHE A 1201 -31.55 24.69 -11.66
N ARG A 1202 -32.13 24.60 -12.87
CA ARG A 1202 -32.03 25.65 -13.93
C ARG A 1202 -33.33 26.43 -14.18
N GLU A 1203 -34.45 25.98 -13.62
CA GLU A 1203 -35.78 26.56 -13.90
C GLU A 1203 -36.17 27.60 -12.82
N LYS A 1204 -36.88 28.66 -13.23
CA LYS A 1204 -37.33 29.75 -12.34
C LYS A 1204 -38.48 29.32 -11.41
N ASN A 1205 -39.28 28.35 -11.83
CA ASN A 1205 -40.35 27.75 -11.04
C ASN A 1205 -40.08 26.26 -10.92
N MET A 1206 -39.88 25.78 -9.70
CA MET A 1206 -39.58 24.38 -9.42
C MET A 1206 -40.83 23.65 -8.97
N THR A 1207 -41.06 22.44 -9.50
CA THR A 1207 -42.08 21.52 -9.00
C THR A 1207 -41.41 20.25 -8.51
N LEU A 1208 -41.58 19.94 -7.22
CA LEU A 1208 -41.12 18.71 -6.59
C LEU A 1208 -42.31 17.78 -6.36
N GLN A 1209 -42.17 16.52 -6.75
CA GLN A 1209 -43.15 15.47 -6.51
C GLN A 1209 -42.55 14.44 -5.58
N PHE A 1210 -43.07 14.39 -4.36
CA PHE A 1210 -42.67 13.44 -3.33
C PHE A 1210 -43.38 12.11 -3.55
N PHE A 1211 -42.69 11.02 -3.28
CA PHE A 1211 -43.21 9.68 -3.44
C PHE A 1211 -42.68 8.74 -2.35
N SER A 1212 -43.42 7.65 -2.18
CA SER A 1212 -43.01 6.48 -1.41
C SER A 1212 -42.71 5.32 -2.37
N GLU A 1213 -41.64 4.57 -2.13
CA GLU A 1213 -41.22 3.43 -2.96
C GLU A 1213 -41.03 2.18 -2.09
N GLU A 1214 -41.61 1.05 -2.51
CA GLU A 1214 -41.47 -0.23 -1.82
C GLU A 1214 -40.48 -1.14 -2.59
N ILE A 1215 -39.49 -1.69 -1.89
CA ILE A 1215 -38.48 -2.60 -2.47
C ILE A 1215 -38.66 -4.00 -1.90
N ILE A 1216 -39.06 -4.96 -2.74
CA ILE A 1216 -39.25 -6.37 -2.36
C ILE A 1216 -37.94 -7.12 -2.55
N SER A 1217 -37.47 -7.85 -1.52
CA SER A 1217 -36.23 -8.64 -1.62
C SER A 1217 -36.51 -10.14 -1.71
N ARG A 1218 -36.44 -10.74 -2.91
CA ARG A 1218 -35.93 -12.10 -3.18
C ARG A 1218 -35.95 -12.46 -4.69
N VAL A 1219 -34.80 -12.96 -5.15
CA VAL A 1219 -34.50 -13.91 -6.26
C VAL A 1219 -34.94 -13.59 -7.70
N ASP A 1220 -35.90 -12.72 -7.96
CA ASP A 1220 -36.19 -12.25 -9.33
C ASP A 1220 -36.07 -10.72 -9.44
N SER A 1221 -35.52 -10.28 -10.57
CA SER A 1221 -35.17 -8.91 -10.95
C SER A 1221 -36.12 -7.77 -10.49
N ASN A 1222 -35.53 -6.75 -9.83
CA ASN A 1222 -35.85 -5.31 -9.90
C ASN A 1222 -37.33 -4.86 -10.09
N LYS A 1223 -38.30 -5.38 -9.32
CA LYS A 1223 -39.61 -4.72 -9.21
C LYS A 1223 -39.58 -3.65 -8.12
N ARG A 1224 -39.49 -2.37 -8.53
CA ARG A 1224 -39.74 -1.20 -7.69
C ARG A 1224 -41.11 -0.65 -8.04
N ARG A 1225 -41.95 -0.33 -7.06
CA ARG A 1225 -43.26 0.28 -7.30
C ARG A 1225 -43.38 1.54 -6.45
N ARG A 1226 -43.61 2.66 -7.14
CA ARG A 1226 -43.81 3.98 -6.53
C ARG A 1226 -45.29 4.23 -6.26
N SER A 1227 -45.58 4.83 -5.12
CA SER A 1227 -46.88 5.37 -4.79
C SER A 1227 -46.74 6.79 -4.27
N TYR A 1228 -47.60 7.66 -4.78
CA TYR A 1228 -47.67 9.07 -4.41
C TYR A 1228 -48.78 9.33 -3.37
N SER A 1229 -49.62 8.32 -3.07
CA SER A 1229 -50.80 8.45 -2.20
C SER A 1229 -50.46 8.41 -0.71
N GLY A 1230 -49.31 7.85 -0.33
CA GLY A 1230 -48.88 7.77 1.07
C GLY A 1230 -48.33 9.09 1.62
N ILE A 1231 -47.97 10.05 0.78
CA ILE A 1231 -47.45 11.36 1.20
C ILE A 1231 -48.59 12.38 1.19
N ILE A 1232 -49.04 12.77 2.38
CA ILE A 1232 -50.22 13.65 2.55
C ILE A 1232 -49.84 15.14 2.63
N LYS A 1233 -48.60 15.44 3.02
CA LYS A 1233 -48.06 16.81 3.05
C LYS A 1233 -46.58 16.77 2.71
N CYS A 1234 -46.06 17.85 2.14
CA CYS A 1234 -44.65 17.95 1.79
C CYS A 1234 -44.13 19.37 1.90
N GLY A 1235 -42.82 19.52 2.03
CA GLY A 1235 -42.18 20.79 2.26
C GLY A 1235 -40.74 20.85 1.77
N PHE A 1236 -40.29 22.07 1.49
CA PHE A 1236 -38.94 22.38 1.02
C PHE A 1236 -38.44 23.71 1.61
N HIS A 1237 -37.19 23.72 2.06
CA HIS A 1237 -36.52 24.89 2.60
C HIS A 1237 -35.09 24.97 2.02
N LEU A 1238 -34.62 26.20 1.82
CA LEU A 1238 -33.28 26.51 1.36
C LEU A 1238 -32.58 27.32 2.45
N GLU A 1239 -31.49 26.79 3.00
CA GLU A 1239 -30.66 27.42 4.02
C GLU A 1239 -29.39 28.01 3.40
#